data_AF-A0AAD2E3N6-F1
#
_entry.id   AF-A0AAD2E3N6-F1
#
_cell.length_a   1.000
_cell.length_b   1.000
_cell.length_c   1.000
_cell.angle_alpha   90.00
_cell.angle_beta   90.00
_cell.angle_gamma   90.00
#
_symmetry.space_group_name_H-M   'P 1'
#
loop_
_entity.id
_entity.type
_entity.pdbx_description
1 polymer ?
#
loop_
_entity_poly.entity_id
_entity_poly.type
_entity_poly.pdbx_seq_one_letter_code
_entity_poly.pdbx_strand_id
1 'polypeptide(L)'
;MLFLRLVRRFGTVPHIYAAADDVLSINNVGPARNIGESNYMRKPIKIDEPVLIKLKNERDPEKLFNLFKANAHNKVVVENRFAFEDTISRLAGAGRFDYIENLLDHQKTLPQGRREGFIVRIIMLYGMAGMFKLAVNTFYEMHLYGCKRTVKSFNATLKVLTNTRDLEAIESFLRDVPFNFGIELDVFSINIVIKAFCEMGISDKAYLVMVEMKKLGISPDVITYTTLIAAFYKANRWEIANGLWNLMILKGCLPNVATFNARIQFLVNKGRAWDANKLLALMHCYGIRPDKITYNLVIKGFNCAGYLEMVMRVYNAFCHEGYKPNQKIYQTMIHYLCRAGNFDLAYTFCKDSMQKNWYPSVDSICKLLEGLRKDGKLDKLEKAKYIFLLAKKRVPRFSGDQISAMKSKCQFENFGPLMGIGSYIFPLYDLLKGQRASSIYMLYHWWLKIMTRDRGMVYKAGSIINIVLIACLSQTQESHWEKILETRFLEEDVAPSEIAHLVFDKIRDCELGLKFFDWVSQKRFSLDGFAYSSLLKLLARSKVFTEIGNLLAECVKCEEKLPTSEAFDVVIRAYAESGQVEKALELYSFVLKKYNVVPHVLACNSLLNGLVKNGKIEIAWNVYEEMMKRDDGIDNICVDNYSVCIMVGGLCKEGKVEEGKMLIEKRWGRNAIPNIVFYNTLIDGYCKRGNIDRAHGLLNELKLKGFLPTVETYAAIINGICKEGSFEKLSELLKEMESRGIEVSTEVYNSIIEGRYRNGFVGDAVETTRKMIEVGCKVDIVTYNILISNACRDGKLQEAEKLLEQVKRRGHIPNKLSFTPLIYTYCRRGDFERASSLVVEMTECGQKPDLVTYGALVHGLVVSGEVDAALTIREKMIERGVSPDSGIYNVLMNGLCKTGRFLAAKQLLSEMLGHGVLPDMHVYATLVDGCIRNDNLDEAKKIFDDIIKRGMDPGVVGYNAMIKGFCKSRMMRDAIICMNKMVNRNIYPDEFTYSTIIDGYIKQHDLYGALKIFSHMVKRNSTPNVVTYTSLIDGFCRNRYAVGAEKIFREMKMNGAMPNVVTYTVLIGGFCKEGKLAKAASFFEQMLLSKCNPNDVTFHYLVNGFSKNASSTILNRHNESDMQGLMLLEVFGWMMSDGWDPISAAYNAIIGCLCLHGMLTAALQLSEKMSKKGFPPDSVTFTSLLSGICLVGKSKEWKSIVSCTLDELELNIAIKYSKLFERYLNDEFLVAYPTFGWISRGFTLSS
;
A
#
# COMPACT_ATOMS: atom_id res chain seq x y z
N MET A 1 4.05 24.97 27.86
CA MET A 1 3.55 25.15 26.48
C MET A 1 4.28 24.14 25.61
N LEU A 2 3.74 23.24 24.82
CA LEU A 2 2.42 22.97 24.24
C LEU A 2 2.16 21.45 24.35
N PHE A 3 1.17 21.04 25.14
CA PHE A 3 0.51 19.73 25.00
C PHE A 3 -0.93 19.86 25.52
N LEU A 4 -1.67 20.76 24.89
CA LEU A 4 -3.08 21.07 25.13
C LEU A 4 -3.73 21.31 23.77
N ARG A 5 -4.26 20.25 23.15
CA ARG A 5 -5.43 20.21 22.25
C ARG A 5 -5.44 18.92 21.40
N LEU A 6 -6.12 17.87 21.90
CA LEU A 6 -7.04 16.99 21.15
C LEU A 6 -7.49 15.80 22.01
N VAL A 7 -8.32 16.09 23.03
CA VAL A 7 -9.32 15.13 23.53
C VAL A 7 -10.63 15.89 23.68
N ARG A 8 -11.36 15.99 22.56
CA ARG A 8 -12.78 16.39 22.48
C ARG A 8 -13.41 15.61 21.34
N ARG A 9 -13.88 14.40 21.63
CA ARG A 9 -15.12 13.78 21.14
C ARG A 9 -15.22 12.39 21.79
N PHE A 10 -16.43 12.02 22.22
CA PHE A 10 -16.82 10.83 22.98
C PHE A 10 -16.82 10.96 24.53
N GLY A 11 -17.76 11.78 25.03
CA GLY A 11 -18.62 11.39 26.15
C GLY A 11 -20.04 11.25 25.58
N THR A 12 -20.96 10.43 26.08
CA THR A 12 -21.13 9.84 27.41
C THR A 12 -22.05 8.61 27.32
N VAL A 13 -21.80 7.61 28.16
CA VAL A 13 -22.81 6.67 28.69
C VAL A 13 -22.72 6.76 30.21
N PRO A 14 -23.82 7.04 30.94
CA PRO A 14 -23.94 6.77 32.38
C PRO A 14 -24.98 5.66 32.63
N HIS A 15 -24.64 4.55 33.28
CA HIS A 15 -24.51 4.29 34.74
C HIS A 15 -25.82 4.01 35.49
N ILE A 16 -25.94 2.79 36.05
CA ILE A 16 -26.54 2.44 37.36
C ILE A 16 -25.72 1.19 37.82
N TYR A 17 -24.97 1.15 38.91
CA TYR A 17 -25.30 1.37 40.32
C TYR A 17 -24.11 1.92 41.12
N ALA A 18 -24.34 2.98 41.88
CA ALA A 18 -24.09 3.05 43.33
C ALA A 18 -24.28 4.49 43.81
N ALA A 19 -25.29 4.74 44.63
CA ALA A 19 -25.36 5.91 45.49
C ALA A 19 -25.86 5.46 46.88
N ALA A 20 -24.94 5.56 47.83
CA ALA A 20 -25.08 5.77 49.27
C ALA A 20 -23.63 6.00 49.72
N ASP A 21 -23.17 7.11 50.26
CA ASP A 21 -23.70 8.42 50.64
C ASP A 21 -22.59 9.42 50.20
N ASP A 22 -22.70 10.74 50.12
CA ASP A 22 -23.33 11.66 51.06
C ASP A 22 -23.39 13.05 50.40
N VAL A 23 -24.30 13.84 50.94
CA VAL A 23 -24.71 15.19 50.54
C VAL A 23 -23.64 16.23 50.87
N LEU A 24 -23.59 17.30 50.04
CA LEU A 24 -23.21 18.73 50.29
C LEU A 24 -22.38 19.23 49.08
N SER A 25 -22.72 20.28 48.34
CA SER A 25 -23.35 21.55 48.76
C SER A 25 -23.68 22.47 47.55
N ILE A 26 -24.41 23.57 47.85
CA ILE A 26 -24.54 24.88 47.15
C ILE A 26 -25.75 25.03 46.22
N ASN A 27 -26.61 26.06 46.26
CA ASN A 27 -26.95 27.25 47.08
C ASN A 27 -28.22 27.81 46.36
N ASN A 28 -29.26 28.39 46.95
CA ASN A 28 -29.38 29.65 47.69
C ASN A 28 -30.89 29.89 47.90
N VAL A 29 -31.25 30.57 49.00
CA VAL A 29 -32.17 31.72 49.11
C VAL A 29 -32.56 31.84 50.60
N GLY A 30 -32.08 32.90 51.27
CA GLY A 30 -32.59 33.32 52.58
C GLY A 30 -33.86 34.17 52.45
N PRO A 31 -34.31 34.91 53.48
CA PRO A 31 -33.83 34.98 54.86
C PRO A 31 -34.96 34.75 55.90
N ALA A 32 -34.61 34.57 57.18
CA ALA A 32 -35.09 35.41 58.29
C ALA A 32 -35.09 34.68 59.65
N ARG A 33 -34.35 35.30 60.58
CA ARG A 33 -34.70 35.58 61.98
C ARG A 33 -34.85 34.43 62.98
N ASN A 34 -33.92 34.50 63.92
CA ASN A 34 -34.12 34.60 65.36
C ASN A 34 -34.02 33.32 66.23
N ILE A 35 -32.95 33.37 67.05
CA ILE A 35 -32.93 33.20 68.51
C ILE A 35 -33.10 31.79 69.07
N GLY A 36 -32.15 31.39 69.92
CA GLY A 36 -32.47 30.72 71.18
C GLY A 36 -31.98 29.28 71.32
N GLU A 37 -30.78 29.17 71.87
CA GLU A 37 -30.35 28.22 72.91
C GLU A 37 -31.19 26.99 73.30
N SER A 38 -30.40 25.96 73.63
CA SER A 38 -30.56 25.01 74.74
C SER A 38 -31.04 23.59 74.43
N ASN A 39 -30.12 22.67 74.76
CA ASN A 39 -30.31 21.29 75.19
C ASN A 39 -31.72 20.99 75.70
N TYR A 40 -32.30 19.86 75.29
CA TYR A 40 -32.74 18.82 76.22
C TYR A 40 -32.99 17.52 75.45
N MET A 41 -32.40 16.43 75.96
CA MET A 41 -32.80 15.07 75.63
C MET A 41 -34.32 14.91 75.68
N ARG A 42 -34.92 14.39 74.60
CA ARG A 42 -36.17 13.63 74.69
C ARG A 42 -36.05 12.34 73.90
N LYS A 43 -36.47 11.27 74.58
CA LYS A 43 -36.65 9.89 74.13
C LYS A 43 -37.31 9.81 72.75
N PRO A 44 -36.99 8.75 71.97
CA PRO A 44 -37.37 8.64 70.57
C PRO A 44 -38.88 8.61 70.41
N ILE A 45 -39.38 9.51 69.57
CA ILE A 45 -40.66 9.32 68.88
C ILE A 45 -40.48 8.07 68.02
N LYS A 46 -41.38 7.09 68.16
CA LYS A 46 -41.45 5.91 67.29
C LYS A 46 -41.51 6.38 65.83
N ILE A 47 -40.40 6.23 65.12
CA ILE A 47 -40.34 6.37 63.66
C ILE A 47 -40.80 5.03 63.10
N ASP A 48 -41.91 5.01 62.38
CA ASP A 48 -42.33 3.82 61.64
C ASP A 48 -41.23 3.40 60.65
N GLU A 49 -40.77 2.16 60.76
CA GLU A 49 -39.74 1.57 59.90
C GLU A 49 -40.09 1.73 58.40
N PRO A 50 -39.13 2.05 57.51
CA PRO A 50 -39.38 2.13 56.07
C PRO A 50 -39.93 0.80 55.55
N VAL A 51 -41.04 0.86 54.81
CA VAL A 51 -41.78 -0.32 54.31
C VAL A 51 -40.90 -1.32 53.56
N LEU A 52 -39.87 -0.86 52.84
CA LEU A 52 -38.91 -1.73 52.12
C LEU A 52 -38.03 -2.57 53.06
N ILE A 53 -37.72 -2.07 54.25
CA ILE A 53 -36.97 -2.80 55.28
C ILE A 53 -37.89 -3.83 55.94
N LYS A 54 -39.16 -3.48 56.22
CA LYS A 54 -40.17 -4.43 56.69
C LYS A 54 -40.37 -5.59 55.70
N LEU A 55 -40.46 -5.30 54.40
CA LEU A 55 -40.56 -6.32 53.33
C LEU A 55 -39.33 -7.23 53.25
N LYS A 56 -38.12 -6.67 53.40
CA LYS A 56 -36.86 -7.42 53.36
C LYS A 56 -36.70 -8.35 54.57
N ASN A 57 -37.19 -7.93 55.75
CA ASN A 57 -37.04 -8.67 57.00
C ASN A 57 -38.19 -9.66 57.27
N GLU A 58 -39.39 -9.45 56.71
CA GLU A 58 -40.57 -10.29 56.96
C GLU A 58 -40.45 -11.64 56.24
N ARG A 59 -40.33 -12.74 56.98
CA ARG A 59 -40.09 -14.11 56.46
C ARG A 59 -41.37 -14.88 56.20
N ASP A 60 -42.49 -14.50 56.80
CA ASP A 60 -43.76 -15.17 56.64
C ASP A 60 -44.41 -14.83 55.28
N PRO A 61 -44.72 -15.81 54.41
CA PRO A 61 -45.28 -15.58 53.08
C PRO A 61 -46.63 -14.85 53.07
N GLU A 62 -47.47 -15.06 54.08
CA GLU A 62 -48.82 -14.51 54.15
C GLU A 62 -48.81 -13.06 54.67
N LYS A 63 -47.99 -12.79 55.69
CA LYS A 63 -47.71 -11.42 56.13
C LYS A 63 -46.99 -10.63 55.06
N LEU A 64 -46.06 -11.24 54.35
CA LEU A 64 -45.35 -10.61 53.23
C LEU A 64 -46.33 -10.20 52.11
N PHE A 65 -47.26 -11.09 51.74
CA PHE A 65 -48.33 -10.79 50.77
C PHE A 65 -49.26 -9.67 51.25
N ASN A 66 -49.74 -9.75 52.49
CA ASN A 66 -50.64 -8.73 53.06
C ASN A 66 -49.95 -7.38 53.21
N LEU A 67 -48.66 -7.36 53.56
CA LEU A 67 -47.84 -6.16 53.65
C LEU A 67 -47.66 -5.52 52.26
N PHE A 68 -47.48 -6.35 51.22
CA PHE A 68 -47.40 -5.88 49.84
C PHE A 68 -48.75 -5.32 49.34
N LYS A 69 -49.85 -6.02 49.63
CA LYS A 69 -51.22 -5.61 49.28
C LYS A 69 -51.61 -4.30 49.95
N ALA A 70 -51.28 -4.12 51.24
CA ALA A 70 -51.51 -2.89 51.98
C ALA A 70 -50.73 -1.68 51.41
N ASN A 71 -49.63 -1.94 50.69
CA ASN A 71 -48.78 -0.94 50.07
C ASN A 71 -48.94 -0.87 48.54
N ALA A 72 -50.01 -1.44 47.97
CA ALA A 72 -50.24 -1.47 46.53
C ALA A 72 -50.38 -0.07 45.88
N HIS A 73 -50.73 0.96 46.67
CA HIS A 73 -50.78 2.36 46.22
C HIS A 73 -49.46 3.13 46.43
N ASN A 74 -48.49 2.54 47.12
CA ASN A 74 -47.21 3.19 47.43
C ASN A 74 -46.24 3.07 46.25
N LYS A 75 -46.05 4.18 45.53
CA LYS A 75 -45.20 4.26 44.34
C LYS A 75 -43.76 3.74 44.56
N VAL A 76 -43.19 3.94 45.75
CA VAL A 76 -41.83 3.49 46.09
C VAL A 76 -41.71 1.97 46.14
N VAL A 77 -42.75 1.30 46.62
CA VAL A 77 -42.82 -0.17 46.67
C VAL A 77 -43.17 -0.73 45.29
N VAL A 78 -44.11 -0.10 44.59
CA VAL A 78 -44.58 -0.54 43.27
C VAL A 78 -43.49 -0.47 42.19
N GLU A 79 -42.70 0.61 42.17
CA GLU A 79 -41.67 0.81 41.13
C GLU A 79 -40.36 0.06 41.43
N ASN A 80 -40.13 -0.37 42.67
CA ASN A 80 -38.88 -1.06 43.06
C ASN A 80 -38.83 -2.49 42.49
N ARG A 81 -37.99 -2.67 41.46
CA ARG A 81 -37.77 -3.95 40.77
C ARG A 81 -37.29 -5.06 41.69
N PHE A 82 -36.34 -4.76 42.57
CA PHE A 82 -35.67 -5.77 43.40
C PHE A 82 -36.58 -6.25 44.52
N ALA A 83 -37.37 -5.36 45.12
CA ALA A 83 -38.34 -5.73 46.14
C ALA A 83 -39.43 -6.68 45.59
N PHE A 84 -39.88 -6.44 44.35
CA PHE A 84 -40.82 -7.33 43.65
C PHE A 84 -40.21 -8.68 43.27
N GLU A 85 -39.02 -8.71 42.67
CA GLU A 85 -38.35 -9.96 42.30
C GLU A 85 -38.06 -10.82 43.54
N ASP A 86 -37.62 -10.21 44.65
CA ASP A 86 -37.41 -10.90 45.94
C ASP A 86 -38.73 -11.45 46.51
N THR A 87 -39.78 -10.64 46.55
CA THR A 87 -41.09 -11.04 47.08
C THR A 87 -41.69 -12.19 46.27
N ILE A 88 -41.70 -12.09 44.94
CA ILE A 88 -42.20 -13.15 44.06
C ILE A 88 -41.34 -14.42 44.17
N SER A 89 -40.01 -14.31 44.21
CA SER A 89 -39.13 -15.46 44.38
C SER A 89 -39.38 -16.19 45.70
N ARG A 90 -39.71 -15.47 46.77
CA ARG A 90 -39.96 -16.03 48.11
C ARG A 90 -41.36 -16.62 48.23
N LEU A 91 -42.38 -15.99 47.63
CA LEU A 91 -43.72 -16.56 47.51
C LEU A 91 -43.73 -17.83 46.64
N ALA A 92 -42.93 -17.84 45.55
CA ALA A 92 -42.77 -19.00 44.68
C ALA A 92 -42.02 -20.14 45.39
N GLY A 93 -40.96 -19.83 46.14
CA GLY A 93 -40.27 -20.79 47.00
C GLY A 93 -41.15 -21.36 48.12
N ALA A 94 -42.18 -20.61 48.54
CA ALA A 94 -43.21 -21.05 49.48
C ALA A 94 -44.43 -21.73 48.82
N GLY A 95 -44.45 -21.86 47.49
CA GLY A 95 -45.52 -22.51 46.73
C GLY A 95 -46.88 -21.79 46.73
N ARG A 96 -46.94 -20.51 47.14
CA ARG A 96 -48.20 -19.73 47.21
C ARG A 96 -48.47 -19.01 45.89
N PHE A 97 -48.76 -19.79 44.84
CA PHE A 97 -49.00 -19.27 43.49
C PHE A 97 -50.25 -18.38 43.41
N ASP A 98 -51.30 -18.68 44.19
CA ASP A 98 -52.54 -17.88 44.24
C ASP A 98 -52.29 -16.43 44.70
N TYR A 99 -51.31 -16.22 45.57
CA TYR A 99 -50.90 -14.89 46.03
C TYR A 99 -50.08 -14.14 44.98
N ILE A 100 -49.28 -14.86 44.21
CA ILE A 100 -48.51 -14.29 43.10
C ILE A 100 -49.47 -13.82 42.00
N GLU A 101 -50.45 -14.64 41.63
CA GLU A 101 -51.47 -14.29 40.65
C GLU A 101 -52.28 -13.07 41.09
N ASN A 102 -52.84 -13.08 42.30
CA ASN A 102 -53.57 -11.93 42.84
C ASN A 102 -52.74 -10.63 42.85
N LEU A 103 -51.46 -10.74 43.23
CA LEU A 103 -50.58 -9.58 43.31
C LEU A 103 -50.23 -9.04 41.92
N LEU A 104 -49.93 -9.91 40.97
CA LEU A 104 -49.54 -9.51 39.62
C LEU A 104 -50.75 -9.07 38.78
N ASP A 105 -51.92 -9.69 38.91
CA ASP A 105 -53.15 -9.28 38.22
C ASP A 105 -53.66 -7.92 38.70
N HIS A 106 -53.60 -7.65 40.01
CA HIS A 106 -53.89 -6.31 40.52
C HIS A 106 -52.96 -5.26 39.88
N GLN A 107 -51.69 -5.58 39.68
CA GLN A 107 -50.72 -4.67 39.06
C GLN A 107 -50.97 -4.45 37.55
N LYS A 108 -51.54 -5.42 36.84
CA LYS A 108 -51.96 -5.25 35.43
C LYS A 108 -53.04 -4.17 35.26
N THR A 109 -53.89 -3.99 36.28
CA THR A 109 -55.01 -3.01 36.24
C THR A 109 -54.61 -1.57 36.56
N LEU A 110 -53.38 -1.34 37.07
CA LEU A 110 -52.91 0.00 37.42
C LEU A 110 -52.59 0.84 36.16
N PRO A 111 -52.64 2.19 36.23
CA PRO A 111 -52.32 3.07 35.09
C PRO A 111 -50.95 2.83 34.47
N GLN A 112 -49.99 2.35 35.26
CA GLN A 112 -48.64 1.97 34.84
C GLN A 112 -48.63 0.73 33.93
N GLY A 113 -49.66 -0.13 34.00
CA GLY A 113 -49.87 -1.30 33.15
C GLY A 113 -50.10 -0.98 31.66
N ARG A 114 -50.33 0.29 31.32
CA ARG A 114 -50.33 0.79 29.93
C ARG A 114 -48.93 0.90 29.31
N ARG A 115 -47.87 0.68 30.09
CA ARG A 115 -46.48 0.69 29.60
C ARG A 115 -46.03 -0.73 29.29
N GLU A 116 -45.63 -0.97 28.05
CA GLU A 116 -45.13 -2.28 27.60
C GLU A 116 -44.01 -2.83 28.50
N GLY A 117 -43.06 -1.99 28.92
CA GLY A 117 -41.97 -2.41 29.81
C GLY A 117 -42.43 -2.91 31.18
N PHE A 118 -43.58 -2.44 31.67
CA PHE A 118 -44.17 -2.90 32.92
C PHE A 118 -44.82 -4.29 32.75
N ILE A 119 -45.55 -4.50 31.65
CA ILE A 119 -46.12 -5.81 31.31
C ILE A 119 -45.02 -6.85 31.01
N VAL A 120 -43.95 -6.46 30.30
CA VAL A 120 -42.76 -7.31 30.09
C VAL A 120 -42.17 -7.78 31.42
N ARG A 121 -42.09 -6.90 32.43
CA ARG A 121 -41.65 -7.26 33.78
C ARG A 121 -42.59 -8.27 34.44
N ILE A 122 -43.91 -8.09 34.30
CA ILE A 122 -44.90 -9.05 34.84
C ILE A 122 -44.76 -10.42 34.17
N ILE A 123 -44.61 -10.48 32.83
CA ILE A 123 -44.36 -11.73 32.09
C ILE A 123 -43.12 -12.45 32.63
N MET A 124 -42.02 -11.71 32.84
CA MET A 124 -40.79 -12.27 33.40
C MET A 124 -40.94 -12.73 34.86
N LEU A 125 -41.73 -12.03 35.68
CA LEU A 125 -42.00 -12.40 37.07
C LEU A 125 -42.84 -13.68 37.16
N TYR A 126 -43.88 -13.82 36.33
CA TYR A 126 -44.63 -15.08 36.20
C TYR A 126 -43.70 -16.22 35.76
N GLY A 127 -42.77 -15.97 34.84
CA GLY A 127 -41.75 -16.94 34.43
C GLY A 127 -40.77 -17.34 35.54
N MET A 128 -40.35 -16.39 36.40
CA MET A 128 -39.51 -16.68 37.58
C MET A 128 -40.25 -17.53 38.62
N ALA A 129 -41.56 -17.31 38.77
CA ALA A 129 -42.42 -18.10 39.64
C ALA A 129 -42.80 -19.48 39.06
N GLY A 130 -42.39 -19.80 37.82
CA GLY A 130 -42.77 -21.05 37.15
C GLY A 130 -44.22 -21.10 36.64
N MET A 131 -44.92 -19.97 36.63
CA MET A 131 -46.32 -19.85 36.21
C MET A 131 -46.42 -19.53 34.70
N PHE A 132 -45.93 -20.45 33.87
CA PHE A 132 -45.71 -20.22 32.44
C PHE A 132 -46.99 -19.92 31.64
N LYS A 133 -48.09 -20.62 31.92
CA LYS A 133 -49.38 -20.42 31.24
C LYS A 133 -49.93 -19.01 31.45
N LEU A 134 -49.83 -18.48 32.67
CA LEU A 134 -50.25 -17.13 33.01
C LEU A 134 -49.33 -16.07 32.37
N ALA A 135 -48.03 -16.36 32.24
CA ALA A 135 -47.11 -15.49 31.51
C ALA A 135 -47.50 -15.35 30.03
N VAL A 136 -47.84 -16.47 29.37
CA VAL A 136 -48.28 -16.50 27.97
C VAL A 136 -49.65 -15.84 27.78
N ASN A 137 -50.61 -16.12 28.68
CA ASN A 137 -51.91 -15.45 28.66
C ASN A 137 -51.77 -13.93 28.79
N THR A 138 -50.90 -13.47 29.69
CA THR A 138 -50.61 -12.03 29.87
C THR A 138 -50.15 -11.37 28.57
N PHE A 139 -49.38 -12.08 27.73
CA PHE A 139 -49.01 -11.60 26.39
C PHE A 139 -50.22 -11.54 25.43
N TYR A 140 -51.06 -12.58 25.38
CA TYR A 140 -52.29 -12.59 24.57
C TYR A 140 -53.37 -11.62 25.05
N GLU A 141 -53.30 -11.15 26.29
CA GLU A 141 -54.23 -10.19 26.88
C GLU A 141 -53.76 -8.74 26.81
N MET A 142 -52.53 -8.45 26.38
CA MET A 142 -51.95 -7.08 26.30
C MET A 142 -52.87 -5.98 25.71
N HIS A 143 -53.66 -6.30 24.68
CA HIS A 143 -54.63 -5.38 24.09
C HIS A 143 -55.72 -4.91 25.07
N LEU A 144 -56.15 -5.75 26.01
CA LEU A 144 -57.14 -5.43 27.05
C LEU A 144 -56.61 -4.36 28.01
N TYR A 145 -55.29 -4.27 28.15
CA TYR A 145 -54.61 -3.29 29.00
C TYR A 145 -54.19 -2.01 28.23
N GLY A 146 -54.57 -1.89 26.95
CA GLY A 146 -54.21 -0.76 26.09
C GLY A 146 -52.74 -0.76 25.66
N CYS A 147 -52.05 -1.90 25.74
CA CYS A 147 -50.66 -2.06 25.30
C CYS A 147 -50.57 -2.75 23.93
N LYS A 148 -49.83 -2.15 22.99
CA LYS A 148 -49.49 -2.80 21.73
C LYS A 148 -48.39 -3.85 21.97
N ARG A 149 -48.53 -5.01 21.32
CA ARG A 149 -47.50 -6.07 21.31
C ARG A 149 -46.36 -5.67 20.39
N THR A 150 -45.14 -5.81 20.87
CA THR A 150 -43.93 -5.64 20.05
C THR A 150 -42.96 -6.80 20.29
N VAL A 151 -41.85 -6.80 19.54
CA VAL A 151 -40.74 -7.76 19.69
C VAL A 151 -40.20 -7.84 21.12
N LYS A 152 -40.34 -6.77 21.94
CA LYS A 152 -39.93 -6.78 23.36
C LYS A 152 -40.79 -7.70 24.22
N SER A 153 -42.12 -7.53 24.14
CA SER A 153 -43.09 -8.40 24.80
C SER A 153 -43.02 -9.85 24.28
N PHE A 154 -42.75 -10.01 23.00
CA PHE A 154 -42.53 -11.31 22.37
C PHE A 154 -41.27 -11.99 22.94
N ASN A 155 -40.10 -11.33 22.94
CA ASN A 155 -38.84 -11.87 23.43
C ASN A 155 -38.87 -12.22 24.93
N ALA A 156 -39.61 -11.44 25.73
CA ALA A 156 -39.82 -11.75 27.15
C ALA A 156 -40.62 -13.05 27.31
N THR A 157 -41.72 -13.19 26.58
CA THR A 157 -42.57 -14.40 26.60
C THR A 157 -41.82 -15.61 26.06
N LEU A 158 -41.09 -15.46 24.96
CA LEU A 158 -40.27 -16.49 24.37
C LEU A 158 -39.18 -16.97 25.34
N LYS A 159 -38.50 -16.06 26.04
CA LYS A 159 -37.52 -16.42 27.06
C LYS A 159 -38.12 -17.21 28.22
N VAL A 160 -39.33 -16.85 28.66
CA VAL A 160 -40.06 -17.60 29.69
C VAL A 160 -40.46 -19.00 29.19
N LEU A 161 -40.97 -19.09 27.95
CA LEU A 161 -41.30 -20.35 27.29
C LEU A 161 -40.08 -21.26 27.15
N THR A 162 -38.89 -20.72 26.80
CA THR A 162 -37.68 -21.55 26.68
C THR A 162 -37.25 -22.23 27.98
N ASN A 163 -37.63 -21.69 29.15
CA ASN A 163 -37.34 -22.32 30.43
C ASN A 163 -38.20 -23.58 30.68
N THR A 164 -39.34 -23.72 30.00
CA THR A 164 -40.22 -24.91 30.10
C THR A 164 -39.61 -26.14 29.44
N ARG A 165 -38.66 -25.95 28.51
CA ARG A 165 -38.09 -26.99 27.64
C ARG A 165 -39.12 -27.76 26.80
N ASP A 166 -40.33 -27.21 26.63
CA ASP A 166 -41.34 -27.75 25.73
C ASP A 166 -41.08 -27.28 24.30
N LEU A 167 -40.65 -28.21 23.44
CA LEU A 167 -40.27 -27.91 22.07
C LEU A 167 -41.47 -27.53 21.20
N GLU A 168 -42.62 -28.17 21.39
CA GLU A 168 -43.83 -27.93 20.59
C GLU A 168 -44.43 -26.56 20.90
N ALA A 169 -44.45 -26.19 22.18
CA ALA A 169 -44.91 -24.88 22.62
C ALA A 169 -44.01 -23.74 22.06
N ILE A 170 -42.70 -23.95 22.01
CA ILE A 170 -41.75 -22.97 21.44
C ILE A 170 -41.93 -22.84 19.92
N GLU A 171 -42.04 -23.96 19.20
CA GLU A 171 -42.21 -23.98 17.74
C GLU A 171 -43.55 -23.37 17.31
N SER A 172 -44.66 -23.68 18.00
CA SER A 172 -45.97 -23.05 17.75
C SER A 172 -45.92 -21.55 18.04
N PHE A 173 -45.32 -21.13 19.15
CA PHE A 173 -45.22 -19.71 19.49
C PHE A 173 -44.37 -18.92 18.47
N LEU A 174 -43.29 -19.50 17.93
CA LEU A 174 -42.44 -18.87 16.91
C LEU A 174 -43.11 -18.76 15.54
N ARG A 175 -43.98 -19.71 15.17
CA ARG A 175 -44.67 -19.71 13.88
C ARG A 175 -45.92 -18.85 13.89
N ASP A 176 -46.76 -19.02 14.91
CA ASP A 176 -48.14 -18.53 14.89
C ASP A 176 -48.20 -17.06 15.33
N VAL A 177 -47.39 -16.64 16.31
CA VAL A 177 -47.46 -15.28 16.89
C VAL A 177 -46.89 -14.18 15.98
N PRO A 178 -45.72 -14.32 15.34
CA PRO A 178 -45.20 -13.30 14.44
C PRO A 178 -46.12 -13.02 13.26
N PHE A 179 -46.72 -14.08 12.68
CA PHE A 179 -47.66 -13.99 11.58
C PHE A 179 -48.99 -13.33 12.00
N ASN A 180 -49.59 -13.80 13.10
CA ASN A 180 -50.91 -13.34 13.53
C ASN A 180 -50.92 -11.89 14.04
N PHE A 181 -49.81 -11.40 14.58
CA PHE A 181 -49.73 -10.06 15.18
C PHE A 181 -48.78 -9.10 14.45
N GLY A 182 -48.20 -9.50 13.32
CA GLY A 182 -47.29 -8.67 12.52
C GLY A 182 -46.03 -8.26 13.29
N ILE A 183 -45.43 -9.19 14.03
CA ILE A 183 -44.20 -8.93 14.80
C ILE A 183 -42.99 -9.33 13.96
N GLU A 184 -42.15 -8.37 13.62
CA GLU A 184 -40.87 -8.65 12.96
C GLU A 184 -39.86 -9.21 13.95
N LEU A 185 -39.32 -10.39 13.63
CA LEU A 185 -38.31 -11.06 14.45
C LEU A 185 -36.96 -10.34 14.29
N ASP A 186 -36.26 -10.18 15.40
CA ASP A 186 -34.91 -9.64 15.43
C ASP A 186 -33.87 -10.72 15.76
N VAL A 187 -32.59 -10.38 15.64
CA VAL A 187 -31.46 -11.28 15.95
C VAL A 187 -31.55 -11.81 17.40
N PHE A 188 -32.06 -11.00 18.34
CA PHE A 188 -32.24 -11.40 19.73
C PHE A 188 -33.29 -12.49 19.90
N SER A 189 -34.41 -12.39 19.17
CA SER A 189 -35.48 -13.38 19.14
C SER A 189 -34.93 -14.76 18.79
N ILE A 190 -34.16 -14.84 17.70
CA ILE A 190 -33.60 -16.10 17.22
C ILE A 190 -32.47 -16.61 18.13
N ASN A 191 -31.64 -15.73 18.68
CA ASN A 191 -30.58 -16.10 19.62
C ASN A 191 -31.12 -16.74 20.91
N ILE A 192 -32.29 -16.32 21.40
CA ILE A 192 -32.97 -16.96 22.55
C ILE A 192 -33.30 -18.43 22.21
N VAL A 193 -33.85 -18.68 21.02
CA VAL A 193 -34.21 -20.03 20.55
C VAL A 193 -32.98 -20.91 20.35
N ILE A 194 -31.97 -20.40 19.65
CA ILE A 194 -30.71 -21.11 19.41
C ILE A 194 -30.06 -21.51 20.73
N LYS A 195 -30.03 -20.59 21.70
CA LYS A 195 -29.50 -20.87 23.04
C LYS A 195 -30.31 -21.96 23.75
N ALA A 196 -31.64 -21.89 23.71
CA ALA A 196 -32.52 -22.88 24.33
C ALA A 196 -32.31 -24.27 23.71
N PHE A 197 -32.27 -24.38 22.38
CA PHE A 197 -32.03 -25.66 21.68
C PHE A 197 -30.64 -26.22 22.00
N CYS A 198 -29.62 -25.36 22.14
CA CYS A 198 -28.30 -25.79 22.59
C CYS A 198 -28.30 -26.30 24.04
N GLU A 199 -29.04 -25.65 24.95
CA GLU A 199 -29.18 -26.06 26.36
C GLU A 199 -30.00 -27.36 26.52
N MET A 200 -30.94 -27.61 25.61
CA MET A 200 -31.70 -28.86 25.51
C MET A 200 -30.90 -30.00 24.86
N GLY A 201 -29.67 -29.73 24.37
CA GLY A 201 -28.81 -30.72 23.73
C GLY A 201 -29.13 -31.00 22.25
N ILE A 202 -30.10 -30.29 21.66
CA ILE A 202 -30.54 -30.46 20.27
C ILE A 202 -29.81 -29.47 19.36
N SER A 203 -28.47 -29.50 19.40
CA SER A 203 -27.60 -28.54 18.71
C SER A 203 -27.76 -28.55 17.17
N ASP A 204 -28.26 -29.66 16.59
CA ASP A 204 -28.49 -29.77 15.14
C ASP A 204 -29.71 -28.95 14.70
N LYS A 205 -30.80 -28.96 15.48
CA LYS A 205 -31.93 -28.04 15.27
C LYS A 205 -31.49 -26.59 15.45
N ALA A 206 -30.65 -26.29 16.43
CA ALA A 206 -30.11 -24.94 16.63
C ALA A 206 -29.29 -24.46 15.43
N TYR A 207 -28.51 -25.35 14.80
CA TYR A 207 -27.78 -25.06 13.57
C TYR A 207 -28.73 -24.80 12.38
N LEU A 208 -29.79 -25.61 12.23
CA LEU A 208 -30.80 -25.41 11.18
C LEU A 208 -31.49 -24.05 11.33
N VAL A 209 -31.87 -23.66 12.54
CA VAL A 209 -32.47 -22.34 12.82
C VAL A 209 -31.52 -21.21 12.39
N MET A 210 -30.21 -21.33 12.64
CA MET A 210 -29.22 -20.35 12.16
C MET A 210 -29.17 -20.26 10.63
N VAL A 211 -29.31 -21.39 9.92
CA VAL A 211 -29.35 -21.40 8.45
C VAL A 211 -30.62 -20.72 7.93
N GLU A 212 -31.75 -20.93 8.61
CA GLU A 212 -33.04 -20.33 8.28
C GLU A 212 -33.10 -18.82 8.54
N MET A 213 -32.26 -18.27 9.44
CA MET A 213 -32.17 -16.82 9.68
C MET A 213 -32.01 -16.02 8.37
N LYS A 214 -31.21 -16.53 7.42
CA LYS A 214 -31.00 -15.87 6.13
C LYS A 214 -32.26 -15.80 5.28
N LYS A 215 -33.14 -16.82 5.36
CA LYS A 215 -34.42 -16.82 4.64
C LYS A 215 -35.38 -15.77 5.20
N LEU A 216 -35.24 -15.44 6.47
CA LEU A 216 -35.99 -14.40 7.17
C LEU A 216 -35.37 -13.00 7.01
N GLY A 217 -34.27 -12.85 6.25
CA GLY A 217 -33.56 -11.57 6.09
C GLY A 217 -32.73 -11.15 7.31
N ILE A 218 -32.55 -12.03 8.30
CA ILE A 218 -31.81 -11.76 9.53
C ILE A 218 -30.40 -12.36 9.43
N SER A 219 -29.37 -11.55 9.67
CA SER A 219 -27.98 -12.02 9.65
C SER A 219 -27.54 -12.57 11.01
N PRO A 220 -26.93 -13.77 11.06
CA PRO A 220 -26.32 -14.29 12.29
C PRO A 220 -25.20 -13.36 12.79
N ASP A 221 -25.21 -13.07 14.09
CA ASP A 221 -24.22 -12.24 14.77
C ASP A 221 -23.17 -13.04 15.55
N VAL A 222 -22.21 -12.36 16.18
CA VAL A 222 -21.15 -13.01 16.95
C VAL A 222 -21.72 -13.86 18.10
N ILE A 223 -22.85 -13.47 18.69
CA ILE A 223 -23.51 -14.21 19.77
C ILE A 223 -24.08 -15.52 19.23
N THR A 224 -24.71 -15.48 18.05
CA THR A 224 -25.25 -16.64 17.34
C THR A 224 -24.17 -17.72 17.14
N TYR A 225 -23.06 -17.33 16.51
CA TYR A 225 -21.94 -18.23 16.25
C TYR A 225 -21.26 -18.72 17.53
N THR A 226 -21.01 -17.83 18.49
CA THR A 226 -20.33 -18.19 19.75
C THR A 226 -21.13 -19.21 20.55
N THR A 227 -22.47 -19.07 20.59
CA THR A 227 -23.36 -20.00 21.30
C THR A 227 -23.34 -21.39 20.69
N LEU A 228 -23.44 -21.48 19.35
CA LEU A 228 -23.36 -22.75 18.63
C LEU A 228 -21.97 -23.38 18.76
N ILE A 229 -20.89 -22.62 18.55
CA ILE A 229 -19.50 -23.10 18.69
C ILE A 229 -19.28 -23.71 20.08
N ALA A 230 -19.72 -23.02 21.14
CA ALA A 230 -19.60 -23.53 22.50
C ALA A 230 -20.42 -24.81 22.73
N ALA A 231 -21.63 -24.89 22.16
CA ALA A 231 -22.48 -26.08 22.25
C ALA A 231 -21.88 -27.29 21.52
N PHE A 232 -21.38 -27.11 20.29
CA PHE A 232 -20.75 -28.17 19.51
C PHE A 232 -19.43 -28.64 20.14
N TYR A 233 -18.63 -27.74 20.74
CA TYR A 233 -17.46 -28.16 21.53
C TYR A 233 -17.83 -28.96 22.78
N LYS A 234 -18.91 -28.60 23.48
CA LYS A 234 -19.43 -29.39 24.63
C LYS A 234 -19.94 -30.76 24.20
N ALA A 235 -20.59 -30.84 23.04
CA ALA A 235 -21.03 -32.10 22.44
C ALA A 235 -19.88 -32.91 21.80
N ASN A 236 -18.62 -32.46 21.95
CA ASN A 236 -17.42 -33.08 21.39
C ASN A 236 -17.41 -33.23 19.85
N ARG A 237 -18.23 -32.45 19.14
CA ARG A 237 -18.29 -32.35 17.66
C ARG A 237 -17.50 -31.13 17.19
N TRP A 238 -16.19 -31.20 17.34
CA TRP A 238 -15.29 -30.06 17.20
C TRP A 238 -15.03 -29.67 15.74
N GLU A 239 -15.26 -30.58 14.79
CA GLU A 239 -15.20 -30.36 13.35
C GLU A 239 -16.27 -29.35 12.93
N ILE A 240 -17.51 -29.54 13.39
CA ILE A 240 -18.62 -28.63 13.14
C ILE A 240 -18.37 -27.28 13.83
N ALA A 241 -17.85 -27.29 15.06
CA ALA A 241 -17.49 -26.06 15.78
C ALA A 241 -16.37 -25.26 15.07
N ASN A 242 -15.35 -25.92 14.55
CA ASN A 242 -14.31 -25.28 13.75
C ASN A 242 -14.85 -24.79 12.40
N GLY A 243 -15.76 -25.54 11.77
CA GLY A 243 -16.47 -25.11 10.57
C GLY A 243 -17.29 -23.84 10.82
N LEU A 244 -18.01 -23.77 11.95
CA LEU A 244 -18.76 -22.59 12.37
C LEU A 244 -17.84 -21.39 12.67
N TRP A 245 -16.68 -21.62 13.29
CA TRP A 245 -15.67 -20.58 13.47
C TRP A 245 -15.19 -20.01 12.13
N ASN A 246 -14.87 -20.89 11.17
CA ASN A 246 -14.44 -20.46 9.84
C ASN A 246 -15.57 -19.74 9.09
N LEU A 247 -16.82 -20.22 9.22
CA LEU A 247 -18.00 -19.58 8.65
C LEU A 247 -18.24 -18.18 9.24
N MET A 248 -18.07 -18.02 10.55
CA MET A 248 -18.18 -16.74 11.24
C MET A 248 -17.15 -15.73 10.69
N ILE A 249 -15.88 -16.15 10.53
CA ILE A 249 -14.82 -15.31 9.94
C ILE A 249 -15.11 -15.01 8.46
N LEU A 250 -15.53 -16.02 7.67
CA LEU A 250 -15.90 -15.87 6.26
C LEU A 250 -17.02 -14.84 6.06
N LYS A 251 -17.95 -14.75 7.01
CA LYS A 251 -19.08 -13.81 6.98
C LYS A 251 -18.73 -12.43 7.54
N GLY A 252 -17.47 -12.16 7.89
CA GLY A 252 -17.03 -10.87 8.42
C GLY A 252 -17.45 -10.62 9.88
N CYS A 253 -17.97 -11.64 10.58
CA CYS A 253 -18.30 -11.53 12.00
C CYS A 253 -17.04 -11.75 12.84
N LEU A 254 -16.49 -10.67 13.42
CA LEU A 254 -15.24 -10.78 14.18
C LEU A 254 -15.45 -11.56 15.50
N PRO A 255 -14.58 -12.54 15.82
CA PRO A 255 -14.62 -13.24 17.11
C PRO A 255 -14.43 -12.27 18.26
N ASN A 256 -15.07 -12.54 19.39
CA ASN A 256 -14.85 -11.80 20.63
C ASN A 256 -14.10 -12.68 21.66
N VAL A 257 -13.81 -12.11 22.83
CA VAL A 257 -13.12 -12.82 23.92
C VAL A 257 -13.84 -14.10 24.32
N ALA A 258 -15.18 -14.11 24.31
CA ALA A 258 -15.97 -15.30 24.64
C ALA A 258 -15.83 -16.41 23.60
N THR A 259 -15.78 -16.07 22.31
CA THR A 259 -15.55 -17.04 21.22
C THR A 259 -14.18 -17.70 21.36
N PHE A 260 -13.14 -16.91 21.63
CA PHE A 260 -11.79 -17.44 21.89
C PHE A 260 -11.73 -18.29 23.17
N ASN A 261 -12.36 -17.83 24.26
CA ASN A 261 -12.39 -18.55 25.53
C ASN A 261 -13.08 -19.92 25.39
N ALA A 262 -14.16 -20.03 24.61
CA ALA A 262 -14.82 -21.30 24.35
C ALA A 262 -13.89 -22.31 23.66
N ARG A 263 -13.10 -21.85 22.69
CA ARG A 263 -12.15 -22.68 21.95
C ARG A 263 -10.91 -23.03 22.77
N ILE A 264 -10.36 -22.08 23.51
CA ILE A 264 -9.23 -22.28 24.43
C ILE A 264 -9.62 -23.30 25.51
N GLN A 265 -10.82 -23.17 26.10
CA GLN A 265 -11.34 -24.11 27.10
C GLN A 265 -11.45 -25.53 26.53
N PHE A 266 -11.92 -25.69 25.29
CA PHE A 266 -11.99 -26.99 24.61
C PHE A 266 -10.59 -27.60 24.41
N LEU A 267 -9.63 -26.83 23.89
CA LEU A 267 -8.26 -27.30 23.67
C LEU A 267 -7.56 -27.70 24.96
N VAL A 268 -7.76 -26.92 26.03
CA VAL A 268 -7.26 -27.23 27.38
C VAL A 268 -7.84 -28.54 27.89
N ASN A 269 -9.15 -28.77 27.72
CA ASN A 269 -9.80 -30.03 28.11
C ASN A 269 -9.28 -31.24 27.30
N LYS A 270 -8.80 -31.02 26.08
CA LYS A 270 -8.16 -32.05 25.23
C LYS A 270 -6.66 -32.21 25.47
N GLY A 271 -6.06 -31.48 26.42
CA GLY A 271 -4.63 -31.53 26.71
C GLY A 271 -3.73 -30.79 25.71
N ARG A 272 -4.30 -30.03 24.77
CA ARG A 272 -3.55 -29.29 23.72
C ARG A 272 -3.16 -27.89 24.19
N ALA A 273 -2.30 -27.82 25.22
CA ALA A 273 -1.91 -26.56 25.86
C ALA A 273 -1.19 -25.58 24.91
N TRP A 274 -0.33 -26.10 24.02
CA TRP A 274 0.38 -25.28 23.03
C TRP A 274 -0.54 -24.61 22.03
N ASP A 275 -1.58 -25.30 21.56
CA ASP A 275 -2.54 -24.72 20.63
C ASP A 275 -3.46 -23.70 21.31
N ALA A 276 -3.78 -23.91 22.60
CA ALA A 276 -4.45 -22.90 23.41
C ALA A 276 -3.61 -21.62 23.54
N ASN A 277 -2.28 -21.73 23.67
CA ASN A 277 -1.38 -20.58 23.69
C ASN A 277 -1.23 -19.88 22.34
N LYS A 278 -1.26 -20.64 21.23
CA LYS A 278 -1.32 -20.05 19.88
C LYS A 278 -2.58 -19.20 19.71
N LEU A 279 -3.73 -19.64 20.25
CA LEU A 279 -4.95 -18.83 20.24
C LEU A 279 -4.82 -17.56 21.08
N LEU A 280 -4.13 -17.61 22.22
CA LEU A 280 -3.82 -16.41 23.02
C LEU A 280 -2.96 -15.40 22.22
N ALA A 281 -1.95 -15.88 21.49
CA ALA A 281 -1.15 -15.03 20.61
C ALA A 281 -2.00 -14.47 19.46
N LEU A 282 -2.86 -15.30 18.87
CA LEU A 282 -3.77 -14.90 17.80
C LEU A 282 -4.74 -13.80 18.25
N MET A 283 -5.25 -13.83 19.49
CA MET A 283 -6.08 -12.75 20.04
C MET A 283 -5.38 -11.38 19.97
N HIS A 284 -4.08 -11.32 20.29
CA HIS A 284 -3.30 -10.09 20.19
C HIS A 284 -3.14 -9.63 18.73
N CYS A 285 -2.97 -10.56 17.78
CA CYS A 285 -2.92 -10.24 16.34
C CYS A 285 -4.24 -9.65 15.82
N TYR A 286 -5.39 -10.10 16.35
CA TYR A 286 -6.71 -9.51 16.04
C TYR A 286 -6.99 -8.21 16.82
N GLY A 287 -6.04 -7.72 17.64
CA GLY A 287 -6.24 -6.53 18.48
C GLY A 287 -7.20 -6.76 19.66
N ILE A 288 -7.55 -8.00 19.96
CA ILE A 288 -8.46 -8.36 21.05
C ILE A 288 -7.62 -8.61 22.31
N ARG A 289 -7.81 -7.75 23.32
CA ARG A 289 -7.12 -7.91 24.61
C ARG A 289 -7.66 -9.13 25.36
N PRO A 290 -6.81 -10.11 25.73
CA PRO A 290 -7.25 -11.24 26.55
C PRO A 290 -7.67 -10.77 27.95
N ASP A 291 -8.67 -11.45 28.52
CA ASP A 291 -9.16 -11.16 29.86
C ASP A 291 -8.52 -12.07 30.91
N LYS A 292 -8.85 -11.84 32.19
CA LYS A 292 -8.37 -12.65 33.31
C LYS A 292 -8.75 -14.13 33.19
N ILE A 293 -9.86 -14.43 32.49
CA ILE A 293 -10.35 -15.80 32.29
C ILE A 293 -9.47 -16.49 31.24
N THR A 294 -9.15 -15.83 30.12
CA THR A 294 -8.29 -16.35 29.05
C THR A 294 -6.93 -16.79 29.60
N TYR A 295 -6.24 -15.92 30.34
CA TYR A 295 -4.93 -16.26 30.93
C TYR A 295 -5.04 -17.42 31.91
N ASN A 296 -6.08 -17.45 32.74
CA ASN A 296 -6.28 -18.55 33.69
C ASN A 296 -6.51 -19.89 32.99
N LEU A 297 -7.21 -19.91 31.86
CA LEU A 297 -7.43 -21.12 31.06
C LEU A 297 -6.12 -21.64 30.46
N VAL A 298 -5.30 -20.76 29.89
CA VAL A 298 -4.00 -21.14 29.29
C VAL A 298 -3.02 -21.60 30.37
N ILE A 299 -2.97 -20.90 31.52
CA ILE A 299 -2.19 -21.31 32.70
C ILE A 299 -2.62 -22.70 33.17
N LYS A 300 -3.92 -22.96 33.27
CA LYS A 300 -4.44 -24.30 33.60
C LYS A 300 -4.01 -25.34 32.56
N GLY A 301 -4.04 -25.00 31.28
CA GLY A 301 -3.60 -25.88 30.19
C GLY A 301 -2.15 -26.32 30.30
N PHE A 302 -1.22 -25.38 30.42
CA PHE A 302 0.21 -25.71 30.54
C PHE A 302 0.55 -26.41 31.86
N ASN A 303 -0.14 -26.08 32.95
CA ASN A 303 0.01 -26.78 34.22
C ASN A 303 -0.44 -28.25 34.12
N CYS A 304 -1.59 -28.53 33.47
CA CYS A 304 -2.05 -29.90 33.23
C CYS A 304 -1.08 -30.70 32.34
N ALA A 305 -0.38 -30.02 31.42
CA ALA A 305 0.61 -30.63 30.53
C ALA A 305 2.03 -30.73 31.12
N GLY A 306 2.28 -30.18 32.32
CA GLY A 306 3.58 -30.26 33.02
C GLY A 306 4.64 -29.24 32.61
N TYR A 307 4.31 -28.23 31.79
CA TYR A 307 5.27 -27.24 31.29
C TYR A 307 5.42 -26.04 32.23
N LEU A 308 6.16 -26.22 33.32
CA LEU A 308 6.24 -25.24 34.40
C LEU A 308 6.84 -23.88 34.00
N GLU A 309 7.88 -23.87 33.16
CA GLU A 309 8.48 -22.62 32.69
C GLU A 309 7.47 -21.76 31.91
N MET A 310 6.66 -22.41 31.08
CA MET A 310 5.68 -21.73 30.25
C MET A 310 4.53 -21.17 31.09
N VAL A 311 4.13 -21.88 32.15
CA VAL A 311 3.18 -21.39 33.14
C VAL A 311 3.66 -20.07 33.76
N MET A 312 4.93 -19.99 34.14
CA MET A 312 5.52 -18.77 34.72
C MET A 312 5.63 -17.64 33.70
N ARG A 313 5.98 -17.94 32.44
CA ARG A 313 5.99 -16.93 31.37
C ARG A 313 4.60 -16.33 31.12
N VAL A 314 3.57 -17.17 31.05
CA VAL A 314 2.19 -16.71 30.87
C VAL A 314 1.68 -15.93 32.08
N TYR A 315 2.05 -16.34 33.31
CA TYR A 315 1.73 -15.60 34.53
C TYR A 315 2.44 -14.23 34.60
N ASN A 316 3.70 -14.15 34.19
CA ASN A 316 4.43 -12.88 34.12
C ASN A 316 3.84 -11.96 33.04
N ALA A 317 3.46 -12.50 31.89
CA ALA A 317 2.74 -11.75 30.85
C ALA A 317 1.41 -11.20 31.39
N PHE A 318 0.64 -12.01 32.13
CA PHE A 318 -0.57 -11.57 32.82
C PHE A 318 -0.33 -10.39 33.78
N CYS A 319 0.78 -10.40 34.53
CA CYS A 319 1.15 -9.31 35.42
C CYS A 319 1.66 -8.06 34.67
N HIS A 320 2.41 -8.23 33.58
CA HIS A 320 2.92 -7.13 32.74
C HIS A 320 1.79 -6.34 32.06
N GLU A 321 0.70 -7.01 31.69
CA GLU A 321 -0.53 -6.39 31.16
C GLU A 321 -1.35 -5.62 32.22
N GLY A 322 -0.85 -5.52 33.46
CA GLY A 322 -1.47 -4.73 34.53
C GLY A 322 -2.61 -5.43 35.27
N TYR A 323 -2.83 -6.74 35.04
CA TYR A 323 -3.87 -7.48 35.74
C TYR A 323 -3.41 -7.91 37.14
N LYS A 324 -4.24 -7.61 38.15
CA LYS A 324 -4.03 -8.12 39.50
C LYS A 324 -4.48 -9.59 39.59
N PRO A 325 -3.61 -10.53 40.03
CA PRO A 325 -4.00 -11.92 40.22
C PRO A 325 -5.05 -12.01 41.32
N ASN A 326 -6.05 -12.88 41.11
CA ASN A 326 -7.12 -13.13 42.07
C ASN A 326 -6.87 -14.42 42.86
N GLN A 327 -7.67 -14.67 43.89
CA GLN A 327 -7.57 -15.88 44.73
C GLN A 327 -7.57 -17.19 43.92
N LYS A 328 -8.37 -17.26 42.84
CA LYS A 328 -8.46 -18.47 41.98
C LYS A 328 -7.15 -18.76 41.25
N ILE A 329 -6.46 -17.73 40.74
CA ILE A 329 -5.15 -17.90 40.07
C ILE A 329 -4.10 -18.38 41.07
N TYR A 330 -4.04 -17.79 42.27
CA TYR A 330 -3.12 -18.24 43.32
C TYR A 330 -3.40 -19.69 43.75
N GLN A 331 -4.66 -20.05 43.99
CA GLN A 331 -5.05 -21.42 44.33
C GLN A 331 -4.67 -22.42 43.24
N THR A 332 -4.90 -22.06 41.97
CA THR A 332 -4.54 -22.86 40.79
C THR A 332 -3.02 -23.05 40.74
N MET A 333 -2.25 -21.97 40.79
CA MET A 333 -0.78 -22.00 40.76
C MET A 333 -0.20 -22.84 41.90
N ILE A 334 -0.65 -22.65 43.15
CA ILE A 334 -0.15 -23.40 44.31
C ILE A 334 -0.45 -24.90 44.18
N HIS A 335 -1.67 -25.27 43.81
CA HIS A 335 -2.05 -26.67 43.65
C HIS A 335 -1.20 -27.39 42.59
N TYR A 336 -0.99 -26.75 41.43
CA TYR A 336 -0.22 -27.36 40.33
C TYR A 336 1.30 -27.32 40.56
N LEU A 337 1.85 -26.26 41.16
CA LEU A 337 3.26 -26.20 41.57
C LEU A 337 3.62 -27.29 42.57
N CYS A 338 2.74 -27.57 43.54
CA CYS A 338 2.91 -28.68 44.49
C CYS A 338 2.88 -30.05 43.77
N ARG A 339 2.05 -30.20 42.73
CA ARG A 339 1.97 -31.43 41.94
C ARG A 339 3.18 -31.61 41.02
N ALA A 340 3.77 -30.52 40.53
CA ALA A 340 4.98 -30.52 39.69
C ALA A 340 6.28 -30.67 40.52
N GLY A 341 6.21 -30.67 41.85
CA GLY A 341 7.37 -30.87 42.74
C GLY A 341 8.21 -29.62 43.02
N ASN A 342 7.81 -28.44 42.55
CA ASN A 342 8.56 -27.19 42.80
C ASN A 342 8.04 -26.49 44.08
N PHE A 343 8.43 -27.04 45.23
CA PHE A 343 7.90 -26.63 46.53
C PHE A 343 8.39 -25.25 47.02
N ASP A 344 9.57 -24.81 46.61
CA ASP A 344 10.11 -23.49 46.99
C ASP A 344 9.33 -22.35 46.32
N LEU A 345 8.97 -22.50 45.05
CA LEU A 345 8.12 -21.54 44.35
C LEU A 345 6.67 -21.64 44.84
N ALA A 346 6.15 -22.84 45.10
CA ALA A 346 4.84 -23.00 45.73
C ALA A 346 4.76 -22.31 47.10
N TYR A 347 5.84 -22.34 47.88
CA TYR A 347 5.96 -21.63 49.16
C TYR A 347 5.82 -20.12 49.01
N THR A 348 6.51 -19.49 48.06
CA THR A 348 6.43 -18.03 47.87
C THR A 348 5.02 -17.60 47.48
N PHE A 349 4.39 -18.30 46.54
CA PHE A 349 2.99 -18.05 46.17
C PHE A 349 2.02 -18.27 47.33
N CYS A 350 2.23 -19.30 48.15
CA CYS A 350 1.39 -19.61 49.31
C CYS A 350 1.52 -18.55 50.41
N LYS A 351 2.75 -18.12 50.72
CA LYS A 351 3.06 -17.03 51.65
C LYS A 351 2.36 -15.73 51.24
N ASP A 352 2.55 -15.30 49.98
CA ASP A 352 1.97 -14.08 49.46
C ASP A 352 0.44 -14.13 49.44
N SER A 353 -0.14 -15.30 49.11
CA SER A 353 -1.59 -15.52 49.13
C SER A 353 -2.15 -15.41 50.55
N MET A 354 -1.51 -16.07 51.54
CA MET A 354 -1.95 -16.04 52.93
C MET A 354 -1.78 -14.66 53.57
N GLN A 355 -0.73 -13.90 53.23
CA GLN A 355 -0.55 -12.52 53.67
C GLN A 355 -1.64 -11.58 53.15
N LYS A 356 -2.22 -11.87 51.97
CA LYS A 356 -3.37 -11.16 51.39
C LYS A 356 -4.74 -11.67 51.91
N ASN A 357 -4.76 -12.48 52.97
CA ASN A 357 -5.94 -13.17 53.50
C ASN A 357 -6.63 -14.15 52.51
N TRP A 358 -5.93 -14.60 51.46
CA TRP A 358 -6.42 -15.60 50.53
C TRP A 358 -5.82 -16.96 50.87
N TYR A 359 -6.60 -17.78 51.57
CA TYR A 359 -6.14 -19.08 52.04
C TYR A 359 -6.36 -20.16 50.95
N PRO A 360 -5.31 -20.91 50.58
CA PRO A 360 -5.42 -22.05 49.67
C PRO A 360 -6.24 -23.20 50.28
N SER A 361 -6.57 -24.20 49.45
CA SER A 361 -7.29 -25.39 49.93
C SER A 361 -6.43 -26.16 50.95
N VAL A 362 -7.09 -26.84 51.91
CA VAL A 362 -6.41 -27.66 52.93
C VAL A 362 -5.51 -28.71 52.27
N ASP A 363 -5.97 -29.35 51.18
CA ASP A 363 -5.20 -30.32 50.39
C ASP A 363 -3.92 -29.71 49.78
N SER A 364 -4.01 -28.52 49.20
CA SER A 364 -2.85 -27.79 48.65
C SER A 364 -1.82 -27.44 49.74
N ILE A 365 -2.29 -27.04 50.93
CA ILE A 365 -1.42 -26.70 52.06
C ILE A 365 -0.73 -27.97 52.59
N CYS A 366 -1.48 -29.07 52.79
CA CYS A 366 -0.91 -30.33 53.24
C CYS A 366 0.12 -30.91 52.26
N LYS A 367 -0.15 -30.88 50.95
CA LYS A 367 0.80 -31.32 49.91
C LYS A 367 2.07 -30.48 49.87
N LEU A 368 1.96 -29.16 50.08
CA LEU A 368 3.11 -28.28 50.17
C LEU A 368 3.97 -28.59 51.40
N LEU A 369 3.35 -28.77 52.57
CA LEU A 369 4.06 -29.10 53.81
C LEU A 369 4.74 -30.48 53.71
N GLU A 370 4.08 -31.46 53.10
CA GLU A 370 4.65 -32.79 52.86
C GLU A 370 5.84 -32.75 51.89
N GLY A 371 5.75 -31.95 50.83
CA GLY A 371 6.82 -31.77 49.85
C GLY A 371 8.04 -31.02 50.37
N LEU A 372 7.83 -29.94 51.13
CA LEU A 372 8.92 -29.20 51.79
C LEU A 372 9.67 -30.05 52.82
N ARG A 373 8.99 -31.03 53.43
CA ARG A 373 9.60 -31.97 54.38
C ARG A 373 10.45 -33.06 53.71
N LYS A 374 10.03 -33.54 52.53
CA LYS A 374 10.61 -34.73 51.87
C LYS A 374 12.10 -34.59 51.54
N ASP A 375 12.59 -33.35 51.39
CA ASP A 375 13.99 -33.04 51.07
C ASP A 375 14.93 -32.90 52.29
N GLY A 376 14.42 -32.90 53.53
CA GLY A 376 15.23 -32.92 54.77
C GLY A 376 16.13 -31.71 55.06
N LYS A 377 16.19 -30.68 54.19
CA LYS A 377 17.05 -29.49 54.37
C LYS A 377 16.48 -28.52 55.39
N LEU A 378 17.33 -27.97 56.28
CA LEU A 378 16.96 -27.05 57.37
C LEU A 378 16.11 -25.85 56.91
N ASP A 379 16.49 -25.21 55.80
CA ASP A 379 15.77 -24.05 55.21
C ASP A 379 14.33 -24.39 54.78
N LYS A 380 14.09 -25.59 54.27
CA LYS A 380 12.73 -26.02 53.85
C LYS A 380 11.84 -26.36 55.05
N LEU A 381 12.44 -26.82 56.14
CA LEU A 381 11.77 -27.03 57.42
C LEU A 381 11.27 -25.70 58.03
N GLU A 382 12.08 -24.65 57.97
CA GLU A 382 11.68 -23.31 58.43
C GLU A 382 10.55 -22.71 57.59
N LYS A 383 10.60 -22.89 56.27
CA LYS A 383 9.51 -22.50 55.35
C LYS A 383 8.20 -23.21 55.67
N ALA A 384 8.25 -24.51 55.99
CA ALA A 384 7.08 -25.28 56.41
C ALA A 384 6.51 -24.80 57.77
N LYS A 385 7.37 -24.48 58.75
CA LYS A 385 6.95 -23.86 60.03
C LYS A 385 6.22 -22.53 59.80
N TYR A 386 6.75 -21.70 58.90
CA TYR A 386 6.18 -20.38 58.62
C TYR A 386 4.80 -20.44 57.97
N ILE A 387 4.58 -21.32 56.98
CA ILE A 387 3.26 -21.52 56.36
C ILE A 387 2.24 -22.07 57.37
N PHE A 388 2.65 -23.01 58.22
CA PHE A 388 1.78 -23.53 59.28
C PHE A 388 1.36 -22.45 60.28
N LEU A 389 2.27 -21.54 60.63
CA LEU A 389 1.97 -20.39 61.50
C LEU A 389 1.00 -19.40 60.85
N LEU A 390 1.10 -19.16 59.54
CA LEU A 390 0.15 -18.34 58.79
C LEU A 390 -1.24 -19.01 58.69
N ALA A 391 -1.30 -20.32 58.47
CA ALA A 391 -2.56 -21.07 58.44
C ALA A 391 -3.32 -21.00 59.80
N LYS A 392 -2.59 -20.99 60.93
CA LYS A 392 -3.15 -20.84 62.28
C LYS A 392 -3.73 -19.43 62.55
N LYS A 393 -3.26 -18.40 61.83
CA LYS A 393 -3.70 -17.00 61.97
C LYS A 393 -4.97 -16.67 61.15
N ARG A 394 -5.55 -17.63 60.41
CA ARG A 394 -6.77 -17.43 59.60
C ARG A 394 -8.01 -17.09 60.42
N VAL A 395 -8.84 -16.18 59.90
CA VAL A 395 -10.18 -15.86 60.41
C VAL A 395 -11.21 -15.97 59.27
N PRO A 396 -12.30 -16.74 59.41
CA PRO A 396 -12.58 -17.71 60.49
C PRO A 396 -11.58 -18.88 60.48
N ARG A 397 -11.31 -19.44 61.66
CA ARG A 397 -10.31 -20.51 61.85
C ARG A 397 -10.70 -21.77 61.06
N PHE A 398 -9.69 -22.49 60.58
CA PHE A 398 -9.89 -23.86 60.07
C PHE A 398 -10.45 -24.76 61.19
N SER A 399 -11.21 -25.81 60.83
CA SER A 399 -11.75 -26.75 61.83
C SER A 399 -10.62 -27.49 62.56
N GLY A 400 -10.89 -27.97 63.77
CA GLY A 400 -9.89 -28.69 64.59
C GLY A 400 -9.21 -29.84 63.85
N ASP A 401 -9.98 -30.59 63.05
CA ASP A 401 -9.50 -31.73 62.25
C ASP A 401 -8.59 -31.31 61.08
N GLN A 402 -8.82 -30.12 60.51
CA GLN A 402 -7.99 -29.59 59.43
C GLN A 402 -6.62 -29.13 59.96
N ILE A 403 -6.58 -28.56 61.16
CA ILE A 403 -5.33 -28.12 61.80
C ILE A 403 -4.54 -29.32 62.31
N SER A 404 -5.18 -30.37 62.83
CA SER A 404 -4.51 -31.60 63.25
C SER A 404 -3.92 -32.37 62.06
N ALA A 405 -4.62 -32.42 60.92
CA ALA A 405 -4.10 -32.98 59.67
C ALA A 405 -2.88 -32.22 59.12
N MET A 406 -2.86 -30.88 59.22
CA MET A 406 -1.69 -30.09 58.86
C MET A 406 -0.53 -30.27 59.86
N LYS A 407 -0.84 -30.43 61.16
CA LYS A 407 0.15 -30.60 62.23
C LYS A 407 0.83 -31.98 62.19
N SER A 408 0.09 -33.05 61.92
CA SER A 408 0.64 -34.41 61.85
C SER A 408 1.66 -34.56 60.72
N LYS A 409 1.49 -33.81 59.63
CA LYS A 409 2.41 -33.75 58.50
C LYS A 409 3.69 -32.95 58.79
N CYS A 410 3.74 -32.19 59.89
CA CYS A 410 4.81 -31.22 60.19
C CYS A 410 5.79 -31.60 61.32
N GLN A 411 5.44 -32.45 62.29
CA GLN A 411 6.28 -32.86 63.45
C GLN A 411 7.34 -31.81 63.89
N PHE A 412 6.92 -30.73 64.54
CA PHE A 412 7.82 -29.69 65.06
C PHE A 412 7.78 -29.64 66.59
N GLU A 413 8.88 -30.06 67.23
CA GLU A 413 9.24 -29.63 68.58
C GLU A 413 10.31 -28.52 68.49
N ASN A 414 10.06 -27.43 69.22
CA ASN A 414 10.93 -26.32 69.63
C ASN A 414 11.77 -25.55 68.57
N PHE A 415 11.67 -24.22 68.58
CA PHE A 415 12.76 -23.22 68.50
C PHE A 415 12.18 -21.80 68.31
N GLY A 416 12.81 -20.82 68.98
CA GLY A 416 12.35 -19.44 69.22
C GLY A 416 12.61 -18.41 68.10
N PRO A 417 12.40 -17.11 68.37
CA PRO A 417 12.19 -16.08 67.34
C PRO A 417 13.48 -15.42 66.82
N LEU A 418 13.53 -15.14 65.51
CA LEU A 418 14.60 -14.42 64.82
C LEU A 418 14.33 -12.89 64.76
N MET A 419 15.28 -12.10 65.27
CA MET A 419 15.56 -10.69 64.88
C MET A 419 16.07 -10.70 63.41
N GLY A 420 15.90 -9.72 62.51
CA GLY A 420 15.61 -8.29 62.61
C GLY A 420 16.50 -7.55 61.60
N ILE A 421 16.35 -7.77 60.28
CA ILE A 421 17.13 -7.14 59.19
C ILE A 421 16.55 -5.75 58.84
N GLY A 422 16.28 -4.94 59.87
CA GLY A 422 15.63 -3.62 59.72
C GLY A 422 16.58 -2.42 59.71
N SER A 423 17.88 -2.62 59.98
CA SER A 423 18.80 -1.51 60.29
C SER A 423 19.54 -0.89 59.10
N TYR A 424 19.36 -1.38 57.87
CA TYR A 424 20.13 -0.89 56.70
C TYR A 424 19.30 -0.11 55.67
N ILE A 425 18.01 0.14 55.90
CA ILE A 425 17.12 0.80 54.93
C ILE A 425 16.92 2.31 55.22
N PHE A 426 17.36 2.81 56.37
CA PHE A 426 17.07 4.19 56.78
C PHE A 426 17.91 5.31 56.11
N PRO A 427 19.15 5.12 55.63
CA PRO A 427 19.91 6.23 55.04
C PRO A 427 19.47 6.65 53.62
N LEU A 428 18.77 5.77 52.89
CA LEU A 428 18.37 6.01 51.49
C LEU A 428 17.07 6.82 51.35
N TYR A 429 16.26 6.88 52.41
CA TYR A 429 14.97 7.57 52.41
C TYR A 429 15.13 9.09 52.63
N ASP A 430 16.13 9.51 53.41
CA ASP A 430 16.36 10.93 53.71
C ASP A 430 17.10 11.69 52.59
N LEU A 431 17.88 11.00 51.74
CA LEU A 431 18.59 11.63 50.62
C LEU A 431 17.70 11.91 49.39
N LEU A 432 16.48 11.36 49.34
CA LEU A 432 15.58 11.42 48.17
C LEU A 432 14.34 12.32 48.35
N LYS A 433 14.34 13.17 49.39
CA LYS A 433 13.35 14.25 49.53
C LYS A 433 13.60 15.35 48.49
N GLY A 434 13.16 15.13 47.25
CA GLY A 434 13.12 16.21 46.26
C GLY A 434 12.96 15.87 44.76
N GLN A 435 12.98 14.60 44.33
CA GLN A 435 12.97 14.28 42.89
C GLN A 435 11.85 13.33 42.41
N ARG A 436 11.55 13.38 41.10
CA ARG A 436 10.40 12.74 40.44
C ARG A 436 10.38 11.22 40.59
N ALA A 437 9.19 10.68 40.90
CA ALA A 437 8.93 9.26 41.24
C ALA A 437 9.29 8.22 40.16
N SER A 438 9.43 8.59 38.88
CA SER A 438 9.76 7.67 37.79
C SER A 438 11.21 7.17 37.82
N SER A 439 12.13 7.96 38.37
CA SER A 439 13.56 7.62 38.45
C SER A 439 13.84 6.64 39.61
N ILE A 440 13.08 6.80 40.70
CA ILE A 440 13.15 5.97 41.91
C ILE A 440 12.67 4.54 41.65
N TYR A 441 11.62 4.37 40.83
CA TYR A 441 11.09 3.06 40.45
C TYR A 441 12.05 2.27 39.54
N MET A 442 12.83 2.97 38.69
CA MET A 442 13.86 2.37 37.85
C MET A 442 15.08 1.91 38.65
N LEU A 443 15.51 2.70 39.65
CA LEU A 443 16.63 2.37 40.55
C LEU A 443 16.33 1.18 41.46
N TYR A 444 15.09 1.07 41.95
CA TYR A 444 14.64 -0.07 42.76
C TYR A 444 14.63 -1.40 41.98
N HIS A 445 14.17 -1.37 40.71
CA HIS A 445 14.23 -2.53 39.82
C HIS A 445 15.66 -2.89 39.38
N TRP A 446 16.55 -1.89 39.29
CA TRP A 446 17.97 -2.05 38.99
C TRP A 446 18.73 -2.73 40.15
N TRP A 447 18.45 -2.31 41.39
CA TRP A 447 18.96 -2.95 42.62
C TRP A 447 18.54 -4.42 42.74
N LEU A 448 17.29 -4.74 42.41
CA LEU A 448 16.75 -6.11 42.42
C LEU A 448 17.37 -7.04 41.37
N LYS A 449 17.85 -6.52 40.23
CA LYS A 449 18.46 -7.31 39.15
C LYS A 449 19.93 -7.66 39.43
N ILE A 450 20.69 -6.75 40.04
CA ILE A 450 22.10 -6.98 40.42
C ILE A 450 22.21 -8.05 41.52
N MET A 451 21.27 -8.05 42.47
CA MET A 451 21.15 -9.08 43.52
C MET A 451 20.99 -10.52 42.99
N THR A 452 20.65 -10.71 41.71
CA THR A 452 20.39 -12.04 41.13
C THR A 452 21.56 -12.65 40.35
N ARG A 453 22.62 -11.89 40.03
CA ARG A 453 23.69 -12.37 39.13
C ARG A 453 25.04 -12.62 39.78
N ASP A 454 25.42 -11.93 40.85
CA ASP A 454 26.67 -12.25 41.57
C ASP A 454 26.70 -11.70 43.01
N ARG A 455 27.05 -12.51 44.01
CA ARG A 455 27.00 -12.13 45.44
C ARG A 455 28.16 -11.24 45.88
N GLY A 456 29.23 -11.14 45.09
CA GLY A 456 30.43 -10.33 45.40
C GLY A 456 30.29 -8.82 45.14
N MET A 457 29.30 -8.38 44.36
CA MET A 457 29.15 -6.98 43.91
C MET A 457 28.30 -6.08 44.82
N VAL A 458 27.73 -6.60 45.91
CA VAL A 458 26.78 -5.87 46.76
C VAL A 458 27.41 -4.61 47.40
N TYR A 459 28.72 -4.62 47.66
CA TYR A 459 29.45 -3.47 48.20
C TYR A 459 29.82 -2.40 47.14
N LYS A 460 29.94 -2.77 45.86
CA LYS A 460 30.30 -1.85 44.76
C LYS A 460 29.10 -1.24 44.03
N ALA A 461 27.89 -1.76 44.25
CA ALA A 461 26.69 -1.36 43.52
C ALA A 461 26.21 0.08 43.82
N GLY A 462 26.41 0.60 45.05
CA GLY A 462 26.05 1.97 45.41
C GLY A 462 26.91 3.03 44.70
N SER A 463 28.19 2.73 44.55
CA SER A 463 29.22 3.49 43.83
C SER A 463 28.92 3.60 42.33
N ILE A 464 28.55 2.47 41.73
CA ILE A 464 28.21 2.35 40.31
C ILE A 464 26.93 3.14 39.97
N ILE A 465 25.94 3.18 40.89
CA ILE A 465 24.74 4.04 40.73
C ILE A 465 25.13 5.50 40.65
N ASN A 466 25.97 5.95 41.59
CA ASN A 466 26.35 7.36 41.70
C ASN A 466 27.17 7.83 40.49
N ILE A 467 28.10 7.01 40.01
CA ILE A 467 28.92 7.31 38.82
C ILE A 467 28.06 7.36 37.55
N VAL A 468 27.12 6.42 37.37
CA VAL A 468 26.20 6.40 36.22
C VAL A 468 25.17 7.54 36.27
N LEU A 469 24.69 7.92 37.46
CA LEU A 469 23.80 9.07 37.65
C LEU A 469 24.50 10.39 37.31
N ILE A 470 25.76 10.58 37.72
CA ILE A 470 26.53 11.79 37.43
C ILE A 470 26.88 11.88 35.93
N ALA A 471 27.23 10.76 35.30
CA ALA A 471 27.45 10.70 33.85
C ALA A 471 26.16 10.95 33.02
N CYS A 472 24.99 10.66 33.58
CA CYS A 472 23.70 10.99 32.96
C CYS A 472 23.24 12.42 33.28
N LEU A 473 23.62 12.98 34.43
CA LEU A 473 23.30 14.36 34.86
C LEU A 473 24.20 15.42 34.22
N SER A 474 25.38 15.07 33.71
CA SER A 474 26.27 15.96 32.96
C SER A 474 25.76 16.37 31.57
N GLN A 475 24.55 15.94 31.19
CA GLN A 475 23.81 16.46 30.02
C GLN A 475 23.49 17.97 30.11
N THR A 476 23.74 18.61 31.26
CA THR A 476 23.54 20.04 31.47
C THR A 476 24.84 20.75 31.86
N GLN A 477 25.59 21.21 30.84
CA GLN A 477 26.50 22.37 30.90
C GLN A 477 27.75 22.37 31.83
N GLU A 478 28.60 21.34 31.87
CA GLU A 478 29.97 21.54 32.40
C GLU A 478 31.09 20.89 31.56
N SER A 479 32.16 21.66 31.34
CA SER A 479 33.33 21.33 30.51
C SER A 479 34.38 20.46 31.21
N HIS A 480 34.09 19.89 32.39
CA HIS A 480 35.08 19.25 33.28
C HIS A 480 34.63 17.88 33.85
N TRP A 481 33.78 17.15 33.14
CA TRP A 481 33.27 15.84 33.58
C TRP A 481 34.38 14.79 33.79
N GLU A 482 35.49 14.87 33.05
CA GLU A 482 36.64 13.95 33.15
C GLU A 482 37.33 14.01 34.53
N LYS A 483 37.54 15.20 35.09
CA LYS A 483 38.16 15.40 36.42
C LYS A 483 37.29 14.90 37.58
N ILE A 484 35.97 15.02 37.44
CA ILE A 484 34.98 14.55 38.43
C ILE A 484 34.92 13.02 38.43
N LEU A 485 35.00 12.39 37.25
CA LEU A 485 35.13 10.94 37.15
C LEU A 485 36.45 10.44 37.73
N GLU A 486 37.58 11.10 37.43
CA GLU A 486 38.90 10.73 37.98
C GLU A 486 38.94 10.73 39.49
N THR A 487 38.46 11.80 40.14
CA THR A 487 38.45 11.90 41.62
C THR A 487 37.58 10.82 42.26
N ARG A 488 36.48 10.42 41.62
CA ARG A 488 35.57 9.39 42.17
C ARG A 488 36.03 7.96 41.92
N PHE A 489 36.63 7.67 40.76
CA PHE A 489 37.23 6.34 40.52
C PHE A 489 38.43 6.08 41.45
N LEU A 490 39.16 7.13 41.85
CA LEU A 490 40.23 7.07 42.87
C LEU A 490 39.71 6.83 44.29
N GLU A 491 38.50 7.28 44.63
CA GLU A 491 37.89 7.08 45.96
C GLU A 491 37.24 5.69 46.14
N GLU A 492 36.77 5.08 45.04
CA GLU A 492 35.91 3.89 45.07
C GLU A 492 36.63 2.57 44.71
N ASP A 493 37.91 2.63 44.29
CA ASP A 493 38.76 1.48 43.93
C ASP A 493 38.12 0.52 42.90
N VAL A 494 37.47 1.10 41.88
CA VAL A 494 36.85 0.38 40.75
C VAL A 494 37.49 0.82 39.43
N ALA A 495 38.00 -0.14 38.66
CA ALA A 495 38.57 0.17 37.35
C ALA A 495 37.46 0.58 36.35
N PRO A 496 37.63 1.68 35.58
CA PRO A 496 36.64 2.11 34.58
C PRO A 496 36.29 1.04 33.54
N SER A 497 37.21 0.11 33.26
CA SER A 497 37.00 -1.01 32.34
C SER A 497 35.92 -2.00 32.82
N GLU A 498 35.77 -2.22 34.13
CA GLU A 498 34.81 -3.19 34.71
C GLU A 498 33.35 -2.75 34.51
N ILE A 499 33.09 -1.44 34.37
CA ILE A 499 31.73 -0.89 34.32
C ILE A 499 31.36 -0.29 32.96
N ALA A 500 32.32 -0.22 32.02
CA ALA A 500 32.14 0.42 30.71
C ALA A 500 30.96 -0.16 29.91
N HIS A 501 30.79 -1.49 29.90
CA HIS A 501 29.67 -2.14 29.22
C HIS A 501 28.29 -1.70 29.76
N LEU A 502 28.17 -1.48 31.07
CA LEU A 502 26.94 -1.00 31.72
C LEU A 502 26.64 0.47 31.39
N VAL A 503 27.69 1.27 31.26
CA VAL A 503 27.60 2.69 30.89
C VAL A 503 27.09 2.81 29.44
N PHE A 504 27.71 2.09 28.50
CA PHE A 504 27.29 2.13 27.09
C PHE A 504 25.87 1.61 26.85
N ASP A 505 25.40 0.61 27.60
CA ASP A 505 24.04 0.08 27.49
C ASP A 505 22.93 1.08 27.92
N LYS A 506 23.29 2.11 28.70
CA LYS A 506 22.35 3.08 29.28
C LYS A 506 22.38 4.45 28.61
N ILE A 507 23.51 4.83 28.03
CA ILE A 507 23.64 6.07 27.27
C ILE A 507 22.76 6.00 26.02
N ARG A 508 22.06 7.11 25.71
CA ARG A 508 21.29 7.29 24.47
C ARG A 508 22.01 8.18 23.45
N ASP A 509 22.95 8.99 23.92
CA ASP A 509 23.73 9.94 23.14
C ASP A 509 25.06 9.31 22.69
N CYS A 510 25.24 9.13 21.38
CA CYS A 510 26.42 8.47 20.83
C CYS A 510 27.70 9.30 20.97
N GLU A 511 27.65 10.64 20.96
CA GLU A 511 28.85 11.47 21.12
C GLU A 511 29.42 11.37 22.52
N LEU A 512 28.54 11.29 23.53
CA LEU A 512 28.94 11.11 24.91
C LEU A 512 29.55 9.71 25.14
N GLY A 513 28.99 8.68 24.47
CA GLY A 513 29.55 7.33 24.48
C GLY A 513 30.96 7.27 23.89
N LEU A 514 31.21 7.95 22.77
CA LEU A 514 32.54 8.00 22.15
C LEU A 514 33.55 8.76 23.00
N LYS A 515 33.18 9.91 23.58
CA LYS A 515 34.05 10.66 24.51
C LYS A 515 34.44 9.83 25.73
N PHE A 516 33.50 9.07 26.28
CA PHE A 516 33.79 8.16 27.39
C PHE A 516 34.74 7.02 26.97
N PHE A 517 34.56 6.46 25.77
CA PHE A 517 35.45 5.44 25.22
C PHE A 517 36.89 5.96 25.01
N ASP A 518 37.04 7.17 24.45
CA ASP A 518 38.34 7.80 24.22
C ASP A 518 39.05 8.08 25.55
N TRP A 519 38.32 8.57 26.55
CA TRP A 519 38.86 8.84 27.88
C TRP A 519 39.36 7.56 28.57
N VAL A 520 38.60 6.46 28.53
CA VAL A 520 39.05 5.17 29.10
C VAL A 520 40.26 4.61 28.34
N SER A 521 40.28 4.75 27.02
CA SER A 521 41.35 4.23 26.16
C SER A 521 42.69 4.97 26.36
N GLN A 522 42.64 6.28 26.63
CA GLN A 522 43.84 7.10 26.92
C GLN A 522 44.51 6.73 28.25
N LYS A 523 43.80 6.09 29.19
CA LYS A 523 44.28 5.76 30.53
C LYS A 523 44.92 4.37 30.67
N ARG A 524 45.22 3.69 29.54
CA ARG A 524 45.86 2.35 29.47
C ARG A 524 45.06 1.18 30.06
N PHE A 525 43.76 1.33 30.31
CA PHE A 525 42.90 0.20 30.69
C PHE A 525 42.45 -0.56 29.43
N SER A 526 42.59 -1.90 29.41
CA SER A 526 42.04 -2.69 28.31
C SER A 526 40.53 -2.87 28.51
N LEU A 527 39.75 -2.38 27.54
CA LEU A 527 38.31 -2.63 27.49
C LEU A 527 38.08 -4.07 27.02
N ASP A 528 37.15 -4.76 27.70
CA ASP A 528 36.80 -6.14 27.40
C ASP A 528 35.83 -6.25 26.21
N GLY A 529 35.70 -7.45 25.64
CA GLY A 529 34.79 -7.71 24.52
C GLY A 529 33.32 -7.33 24.79
N PHE A 530 32.89 -7.29 26.06
CA PHE A 530 31.55 -6.86 26.46
C PHE A 530 31.36 -5.34 26.33
N ALA A 531 32.35 -4.53 26.73
CA ALA A 531 32.31 -3.09 26.55
C ALA A 531 32.27 -2.69 25.06
N TYR A 532 33.10 -3.33 24.23
CA TYR A 532 33.05 -3.14 22.77
C TYR A 532 31.70 -3.56 22.18
N SER A 533 31.10 -4.64 22.69
CA SER A 533 29.76 -5.10 22.26
C SER A 533 28.67 -4.06 22.54
N SER A 534 28.66 -3.48 23.74
CA SER A 534 27.66 -2.48 24.13
C SER A 534 27.86 -1.15 23.37
N LEU A 535 29.10 -0.73 23.13
CA LEU A 535 29.40 0.45 22.32
C LEU A 535 28.98 0.27 20.85
N LEU A 536 29.28 -0.88 20.25
CA LEU A 536 28.83 -1.19 18.87
C LEU A 536 27.31 -1.21 18.77
N LYS A 537 26.60 -1.77 19.77
CA LYS A 537 25.13 -1.73 19.84
C LYS A 537 24.60 -0.30 19.95
N LEU A 538 25.26 0.59 20.69
CA LEU A 538 24.91 2.00 20.80
C LEU A 538 25.10 2.75 19.46
N LEU A 539 26.26 2.60 18.83
CA LEU A 539 26.59 3.25 17.56
C LEU A 539 25.74 2.75 16.39
N ALA A 540 25.41 1.46 16.37
CA ALA A 540 24.51 0.89 15.37
C ALA A 540 23.08 1.45 15.48
N ARG A 541 22.59 1.72 16.70
CA ARG A 541 21.28 2.36 16.92
C ARG A 541 21.28 3.82 16.47
N SER A 542 22.38 4.55 16.65
CA SER A 542 22.53 5.94 16.20
C SER A 542 22.98 6.08 14.74
N LYS A 543 23.28 4.97 14.05
CA LYS A 543 23.69 4.92 12.64
C LYS A 543 24.99 5.71 12.34
N VAL A 544 25.92 5.76 13.28
CA VAL A 544 27.23 6.42 13.12
C VAL A 544 28.24 5.44 12.49
N PHE A 545 28.20 5.32 11.16
CA PHE A 545 28.88 4.23 10.44
C PHE A 545 30.41 4.37 10.30
N THR A 546 30.96 5.58 10.42
CA THR A 546 32.40 5.85 10.36
C THR A 546 33.12 5.26 11.57
N GLU A 547 32.61 5.57 12.76
CA GLU A 547 33.20 5.09 14.02
C GLU A 547 33.02 3.59 14.24
N ILE A 548 31.89 3.02 13.76
CA ILE A 548 31.73 1.55 13.72
C ILE A 548 32.85 0.92 12.88
N GLY A 549 33.19 1.49 11.73
CA GLY A 549 34.28 1.00 10.88
C GLY A 549 35.64 1.05 11.56
N ASN A 550 35.95 2.15 12.25
CA ASN A 550 37.20 2.32 13.01
C ASN A 550 37.33 1.30 14.15
N LEU A 551 36.28 1.14 14.96
CA LEU A 551 36.24 0.17 16.06
C LEU A 551 36.36 -1.28 15.56
N LEU A 552 35.72 -1.62 14.44
CA LEU A 552 35.84 -2.95 13.84
C LEU A 552 37.28 -3.22 13.36
N ALA A 553 37.96 -2.24 12.77
CA ALA A 553 39.35 -2.38 12.34
C ALA A 553 40.32 -2.58 13.53
N GLU A 554 40.02 -1.99 14.69
CA GLU A 554 40.76 -2.24 15.93
C GLU A 554 40.46 -3.64 16.53
N CYS A 555 39.19 -4.06 16.52
CA CYS A 555 38.77 -5.38 17.03
C CYS A 555 39.36 -6.56 16.23
N VAL A 556 39.66 -6.36 14.94
CA VAL A 556 40.27 -7.41 14.10
C VAL A 556 41.73 -7.67 14.48
N LYS A 557 42.42 -6.71 15.10
CA LYS A 557 43.85 -6.79 15.44
C LYS A 557 44.17 -7.46 16.79
N CYS A 558 43.20 -7.62 17.70
CA CYS A 558 43.41 -8.19 19.03
C CYS A 558 42.33 -9.24 19.38
N GLU A 559 42.73 -10.47 19.71
CA GLU A 559 41.80 -11.56 20.09
C GLU A 559 41.09 -11.32 21.44
N GLU A 560 41.71 -10.62 22.38
CA GLU A 560 41.08 -10.32 23.69
C GLU A 560 39.96 -9.26 23.61
N LYS A 561 39.82 -8.56 22.47
CA LYS A 561 38.85 -7.46 22.26
C LYS A 561 37.64 -7.85 21.40
N LEU A 562 37.43 -9.13 21.11
CA LEU A 562 36.33 -9.55 20.25
C LEU A 562 34.95 -9.19 20.84
N PRO A 563 34.10 -8.48 20.09
CA PRO A 563 32.70 -8.32 20.45
C PRO A 563 31.94 -9.65 20.45
N THR A 564 30.78 -9.67 21.09
CA THR A 564 29.84 -10.80 21.11
C THR A 564 29.15 -10.94 19.75
N SER A 565 28.78 -12.17 19.36
CA SER A 565 28.00 -12.45 18.14
C SER A 565 26.72 -11.60 18.06
N GLU A 566 26.05 -11.36 19.19
CA GLU A 566 24.85 -10.53 19.26
C GLU A 566 25.09 -9.05 18.89
N ALA A 567 26.28 -8.51 19.18
CA ALA A 567 26.61 -7.14 18.80
C ALA A 567 26.75 -7.01 17.28
N PHE A 568 27.36 -8.02 16.65
CA PHE A 568 27.45 -8.08 15.19
C PHE A 568 26.09 -8.21 14.52
N ASP A 569 25.14 -8.95 15.08
CA ASP A 569 23.77 -9.03 14.55
C ASP A 569 23.10 -7.65 14.42
N VAL A 570 23.29 -6.79 15.43
CA VAL A 570 22.73 -5.44 15.47
C VAL A 570 23.41 -4.54 14.44
N VAL A 571 24.73 -4.67 14.28
CA VAL A 571 25.51 -3.89 13.31
C VAL A 571 25.22 -4.32 11.86
N ILE A 572 25.15 -5.63 11.58
CA ILE A 572 24.77 -6.17 10.26
C ILE A 572 23.39 -5.65 9.86
N ARG A 573 22.42 -5.65 10.79
CA ARG A 573 21.09 -5.09 10.55
C ARG A 573 21.16 -3.59 10.22
N ALA A 574 21.89 -2.80 11.01
CA ALA A 574 22.00 -1.35 10.81
C ALA A 574 22.67 -0.97 9.47
N TYR A 575 23.70 -1.73 9.05
CA TYR A 575 24.33 -1.54 7.74
C TYR A 575 23.39 -1.95 6.59
N ALA A 576 22.66 -3.06 6.74
CA ALA A 576 21.73 -3.51 5.71
C ALA A 576 20.52 -2.56 5.54
N GLU A 577 19.93 -2.08 6.63
CA GLU A 577 18.81 -1.13 6.61
C GLU A 577 19.19 0.27 6.09
N SER A 578 20.47 0.65 6.20
CA SER A 578 20.99 1.92 5.66
C SER A 578 21.45 1.84 4.20
N GLY A 579 21.39 0.64 3.58
CA GLY A 579 21.80 0.43 2.20
C GLY A 579 23.30 0.16 2.00
N GLN A 580 24.11 0.14 3.07
CA GLN A 580 25.54 -0.22 3.03
C GLN A 580 25.73 -1.75 3.03
N VAL A 581 25.21 -2.40 2.00
CA VAL A 581 25.07 -3.86 1.94
C VAL A 581 26.43 -4.59 1.82
N GLU A 582 27.44 -3.98 1.22
CA GLU A 582 28.78 -4.58 1.06
C GLU A 582 29.49 -4.75 2.40
N LYS A 583 29.48 -3.71 3.25
CA LYS A 583 30.02 -3.78 4.61
C LYS A 583 29.27 -4.77 5.50
N ALA A 584 27.94 -4.86 5.33
CA ALA A 584 27.14 -5.86 6.04
C ALA A 584 27.51 -7.29 5.63
N LEU A 585 27.82 -7.52 4.34
CA LEU A 585 28.25 -8.81 3.80
C LEU A 585 29.66 -9.20 4.28
N GLU A 586 30.59 -8.25 4.28
CA GLU A 586 31.93 -8.43 4.85
C GLU A 586 31.86 -8.87 6.31
N LEU A 587 31.05 -8.16 7.10
CA LEU A 587 30.85 -8.46 8.52
C LEU A 587 30.16 -9.81 8.73
N TYR A 588 29.18 -10.16 7.90
CA TYR A 588 28.55 -11.48 7.88
C TYR A 588 29.58 -12.60 7.63
N SER A 589 30.44 -12.43 6.63
CA SER A 589 31.50 -13.40 6.31
C SER A 589 32.55 -13.52 7.41
N PHE A 590 32.86 -12.42 8.10
CA PHE A 590 33.77 -12.40 9.23
C PHE A 590 33.20 -13.18 10.43
N VAL A 591 31.92 -12.96 10.77
CA VAL A 591 31.25 -13.68 11.86
C VAL A 591 31.23 -15.19 11.57
N LEU A 592 30.90 -15.59 10.34
CA LEU A 592 30.90 -17.00 9.93
C LEU A 592 32.28 -17.65 10.06
N LYS A 593 33.35 -16.98 9.61
CA LYS A 593 34.72 -17.52 9.68
C LYS A 593 35.25 -17.62 11.11
N LYS A 594 34.92 -16.65 11.95
CA LYS A 594 35.54 -16.50 13.28
C LYS A 594 34.80 -17.22 14.39
N TYR A 595 33.47 -17.18 14.38
CA TYR A 595 32.63 -17.80 15.42
C TYR A 595 32.00 -19.11 14.96
N ASN A 596 32.06 -19.45 13.68
CA ASN A 596 31.43 -20.63 13.09
C ASN A 596 29.90 -20.71 13.33
N VAL A 597 29.26 -19.57 13.62
CA VAL A 597 27.82 -19.45 13.90
C VAL A 597 27.21 -18.53 12.86
N VAL A 598 26.02 -18.89 12.36
CA VAL A 598 25.24 -18.03 11.46
C VAL A 598 24.63 -16.89 12.29
N PRO A 599 24.77 -15.62 11.86
CA PRO A 599 24.10 -14.49 12.48
C PRO A 599 22.59 -14.71 12.63
N HIS A 600 21.97 -14.04 13.60
CA HIS A 600 20.55 -14.22 13.91
C HIS A 600 19.66 -13.93 12.69
N VAL A 601 18.59 -14.72 12.49
CA VAL A 601 17.69 -14.69 11.31
C VAL A 601 17.24 -13.28 10.91
N LEU A 602 16.92 -12.43 11.89
CA LEU A 602 16.52 -11.03 11.64
C LEU A 602 17.64 -10.17 11.00
N ALA A 603 18.89 -10.36 11.40
CA ALA A 603 20.04 -9.68 10.78
C ALA A 603 20.25 -10.18 9.35
N CYS A 604 20.19 -11.50 9.16
CA CYS A 604 20.24 -12.14 7.84
C CYS A 604 19.10 -11.69 6.92
N ASN A 605 17.86 -11.62 7.41
CA ASN A 605 16.70 -11.15 6.64
C ASN A 605 16.86 -9.69 6.20
N SER A 606 17.44 -8.85 7.06
CA SER A 606 17.73 -7.46 6.72
C SER A 606 18.80 -7.38 5.63
N LEU A 607 19.86 -8.20 5.73
CA LEU A 607 20.91 -8.33 4.72
C LEU A 607 20.37 -8.87 3.38
N LEU A 608 19.60 -9.97 3.41
CA LEU A 608 18.95 -10.55 2.22
C LEU A 608 18.04 -9.53 1.54
N ASN A 609 17.22 -8.81 2.30
CA ASN A 609 16.36 -7.76 1.74
C ASN A 609 17.17 -6.60 1.14
N GLY A 610 18.26 -6.19 1.80
CA GLY A 610 19.20 -5.20 1.26
C GLY A 610 19.84 -5.64 -0.05
N LEU A 611 20.33 -6.88 -0.13
CA LEU A 611 20.92 -7.46 -1.34
C LEU A 611 19.91 -7.54 -2.49
N VAL A 612 18.69 -8.02 -2.21
CA VAL A 612 17.60 -8.11 -3.20
C VAL A 612 17.12 -6.74 -3.69
N LYS A 613 17.12 -5.72 -2.82
CA LYS A 613 16.80 -4.33 -3.23
C LYS A 613 17.88 -3.72 -4.13
N ASN A 614 19.14 -4.03 -3.87
CA ASN A 614 20.28 -3.56 -4.67
C ASN A 614 20.53 -4.40 -5.94
N GLY A 615 19.67 -5.39 -6.24
CA GLY A 615 19.78 -6.23 -7.43
C GLY A 615 20.85 -7.33 -7.37
N LYS A 616 21.52 -7.53 -6.22
CA LYS A 616 22.57 -8.54 -6.03
C LYS A 616 21.98 -9.89 -5.60
N ILE A 617 21.15 -10.49 -6.46
CA ILE A 617 20.30 -11.65 -6.13
C ILE A 617 21.13 -12.94 -5.98
N GLU A 618 22.16 -13.15 -6.82
CA GLU A 618 23.06 -14.33 -6.72
C GLU A 618 23.80 -14.39 -5.38
N ILE A 619 24.27 -13.23 -4.88
CA ILE A 619 24.93 -13.13 -3.58
C ILE A 619 23.92 -13.39 -2.45
N ALA A 620 22.69 -12.88 -2.58
CA ALA A 620 21.62 -13.20 -1.63
C ALA A 620 21.31 -14.70 -1.61
N TRP A 621 21.35 -15.37 -2.76
CA TRP A 621 21.16 -16.82 -2.86
C TRP A 621 22.25 -17.58 -2.11
N ASN A 622 23.51 -17.19 -2.26
CA ASN A 622 24.62 -17.80 -1.53
C ASN A 622 24.47 -17.64 -0.01
N VAL A 623 24.10 -16.44 0.45
CA VAL A 623 23.84 -16.19 1.88
C VAL A 623 22.69 -17.06 2.38
N TYR A 624 21.61 -17.17 1.61
CA TYR A 624 20.47 -18.01 1.93
C TYR A 624 20.84 -19.50 1.98
N GLU A 625 21.63 -20.02 1.03
CA GLU A 625 22.12 -21.39 1.05
C GLU A 625 23.00 -21.70 2.25
N GLU A 626 23.88 -20.77 2.64
CA GLU A 626 24.70 -20.93 3.85
C GLU A 626 23.85 -20.95 5.13
N MET A 627 22.77 -20.16 5.17
CA MET A 627 21.76 -20.25 6.24
C MET A 627 21.05 -21.61 6.22
N MET A 628 20.85 -22.24 5.05
CA MET A 628 20.21 -23.55 4.95
C MET A 628 21.11 -24.71 5.40
N LYS A 629 22.40 -24.69 5.02
CA LYS A 629 23.32 -25.82 5.25
C LYS A 629 23.60 -26.06 6.73
N ARG A 630 23.42 -25.06 7.58
CA ARG A 630 23.73 -25.07 9.02
C ARG A 630 22.48 -25.07 9.91
N ASP A 631 21.33 -25.42 9.34
CA ASP A 631 20.05 -25.59 10.05
C ASP A 631 20.01 -26.97 10.72
N ASP A 632 20.74 -27.14 11.83
CA ASP A 632 20.96 -28.45 12.49
C ASP A 632 19.77 -28.92 13.38
N GLY A 633 18.57 -28.37 13.19
CA GLY A 633 17.31 -28.92 13.73
C GLY A 633 17.14 -28.91 15.25
N ILE A 634 18.14 -28.53 16.02
CA ILE A 634 18.11 -28.44 17.49
C ILE A 634 18.36 -26.97 17.87
N ASP A 635 17.27 -26.30 18.27
CA ASP A 635 17.19 -24.98 18.93
C ASP A 635 17.60 -23.69 18.18
N ASN A 636 18.18 -23.73 16.97
CA ASN A 636 18.51 -22.50 16.22
C ASN A 636 17.84 -22.48 14.84
N ILE A 637 16.64 -21.90 14.75
CA ILE A 637 15.91 -21.73 13.48
C ILE A 637 16.71 -20.73 12.64
N CYS A 638 17.36 -21.18 11.56
CA CYS A 638 18.20 -20.31 10.71
C CYS A 638 17.45 -19.69 9.51
N VAL A 639 16.27 -20.21 9.15
CA VAL A 639 15.48 -19.72 8.01
C VAL A 639 14.00 -19.69 8.38
N ASP A 640 13.33 -18.55 8.20
CA ASP A 640 11.90 -18.38 8.44
C ASP A 640 11.10 -18.15 7.15
N ASN A 641 9.76 -18.12 7.27
CA ASN A 641 8.87 -17.81 6.13
C ASN A 641 9.22 -16.46 5.46
N TYR A 642 9.74 -15.50 6.22
CA TYR A 642 10.08 -14.18 5.69
C TYR A 642 11.37 -14.21 4.88
N SER A 643 12.39 -14.97 5.31
CA SER A 643 13.60 -15.27 4.54
C SER A 643 13.26 -15.85 3.18
N VAL A 644 12.38 -16.87 3.16
CA VAL A 644 11.90 -17.51 1.92
C VAL A 644 11.16 -16.50 1.03
N CYS A 645 10.30 -15.66 1.62
CA CYS A 645 9.55 -14.65 0.87
C CYS A 645 10.47 -13.61 0.20
N ILE A 646 11.51 -13.16 0.90
CA ILE A 646 12.52 -12.23 0.36
C ILE A 646 13.21 -12.86 -0.85
N MET A 647 13.62 -14.13 -0.74
CA MET A 647 14.29 -14.84 -1.83
C MET A 647 13.36 -15.10 -3.02
N VAL A 648 12.12 -15.51 -2.79
CA VAL A 648 11.12 -15.65 -3.85
C VAL A 648 10.87 -14.31 -4.54
N GLY A 649 10.74 -13.22 -3.77
CA GLY A 649 10.61 -11.87 -4.33
C GLY A 649 11.84 -11.44 -5.14
N GLY A 650 13.05 -11.82 -4.72
CA GLY A 650 14.29 -11.63 -5.46
C GLY A 650 14.31 -12.41 -6.78
N LEU A 651 14.04 -13.71 -6.73
CA LEU A 651 13.92 -14.56 -7.92
C LEU A 651 12.84 -14.06 -8.89
N CYS A 652 11.73 -13.53 -8.38
CA CYS A 652 10.70 -12.91 -9.22
C CYS A 652 11.19 -11.64 -9.93
N LYS A 653 12.10 -10.86 -9.33
CA LYS A 653 12.71 -9.67 -9.96
C LYS A 653 13.72 -10.03 -11.05
N GLU A 654 14.55 -11.06 -10.85
CA GLU A 654 15.39 -11.65 -11.91
C GLU A 654 14.53 -12.35 -12.96
N GLY A 655 13.32 -12.72 -12.53
CA GLY A 655 12.29 -13.34 -13.33
C GLY A 655 12.41 -14.86 -13.43
N LYS A 656 13.21 -15.47 -12.56
CA LYS A 656 13.22 -16.91 -12.30
C LYS A 656 12.01 -17.31 -11.42
N VAL A 657 10.79 -16.97 -11.86
CA VAL A 657 9.56 -17.15 -11.05
C VAL A 657 9.27 -18.64 -10.77
N GLU A 658 9.58 -19.53 -11.72
CA GLU A 658 9.42 -20.98 -11.55
C GLU A 658 10.39 -21.54 -10.48
N GLU A 659 11.61 -21.03 -10.40
CA GLU A 659 12.55 -21.39 -9.33
C GLU A 659 12.03 -20.91 -7.97
N GLY A 660 11.38 -19.73 -7.94
CA GLY A 660 10.68 -19.23 -6.76
C GLY A 660 9.55 -20.15 -6.30
N LYS A 661 8.76 -20.70 -7.25
CA LYS A 661 7.72 -21.68 -6.97
C LYS A 661 8.31 -22.99 -6.42
N MET A 662 9.34 -23.52 -7.09
CA MET A 662 10.05 -24.73 -6.65
C MET A 662 10.67 -24.57 -5.26
N LEU A 663 11.17 -23.38 -4.92
CA LEU A 663 11.72 -23.11 -3.58
C LEU A 663 10.64 -23.22 -2.49
N ILE A 664 9.44 -22.70 -2.74
CA ILE A 664 8.30 -22.82 -1.80
C ILE A 664 7.89 -24.29 -1.65
N GLU A 665 7.82 -25.04 -2.75
CA GLU A 665 7.47 -26.47 -2.72
C GLU A 665 8.53 -27.31 -2.00
N LYS A 666 9.82 -27.07 -2.25
CA LYS A 666 10.94 -27.76 -1.59
C LYS A 666 10.97 -27.50 -0.08
N ARG A 667 10.51 -26.33 0.35
CA ARG A 667 10.44 -25.95 1.77
C ARG A 667 9.09 -26.27 2.42
N TRP A 668 8.11 -26.76 1.67
CA TRP A 668 6.81 -27.18 2.19
C TRP A 668 6.97 -28.26 3.26
N GLY A 669 6.52 -27.98 4.49
CA GLY A 669 6.59 -28.93 5.61
C GLY A 669 7.95 -28.97 6.34
N ARG A 670 8.95 -28.21 5.90
CA ARG A 670 10.25 -28.00 6.59
C ARG A 670 10.38 -26.55 7.06
N ASN A 671 9.62 -26.18 8.10
CA ASN A 671 9.54 -24.83 8.70
C ASN A 671 9.02 -23.69 7.79
N ALA A 672 8.71 -23.95 6.51
CA ALA A 672 7.91 -23.05 5.69
C ALA A 672 6.50 -23.58 5.48
N ILE A 673 5.50 -22.79 5.91
CA ILE A 673 4.08 -23.09 5.69
C ILE A 673 3.57 -22.09 4.67
N PRO A 674 3.16 -22.53 3.47
CA PRO A 674 2.70 -21.60 2.48
C PRO A 674 1.47 -20.84 2.94
N ASN A 675 1.57 -19.53 2.80
CA ASN A 675 0.55 -18.58 3.17
C ASN A 675 0.20 -17.73 1.95
N ILE A 676 -0.81 -16.88 2.11
CA ILE A 676 -1.28 -16.01 1.02
C ILE A 676 -0.19 -15.07 0.48
N VAL A 677 0.80 -14.72 1.31
CA VAL A 677 1.89 -13.80 0.93
C VAL A 677 2.81 -14.42 -0.12
N PHE A 678 3.10 -15.72 -0.05
CA PHE A 678 3.87 -16.41 -1.09
C PHE A 678 3.15 -16.41 -2.44
N TYR A 679 1.85 -16.72 -2.43
CA TYR A 679 1.04 -16.68 -3.63
C TYR A 679 0.93 -15.26 -4.20
N ASN A 680 0.73 -14.24 -3.36
CA ASN A 680 0.71 -12.84 -3.80
C ASN A 680 2.03 -12.42 -4.44
N THR A 681 3.16 -12.84 -3.86
CA THR A 681 4.51 -12.53 -4.38
C THR A 681 4.76 -13.22 -5.73
N LEU A 682 4.37 -14.49 -5.88
CA LEU A 682 4.46 -15.21 -7.15
C LEU A 682 3.53 -14.61 -8.21
N ILE A 683 2.29 -14.30 -7.84
CA ILE A 683 1.29 -13.69 -8.72
C ILE A 683 1.77 -12.33 -9.21
N ASP A 684 2.28 -11.46 -8.33
CA ASP A 684 2.88 -10.18 -8.69
C ASP A 684 4.12 -10.38 -9.60
N GLY A 685 4.95 -11.38 -9.31
CA GLY A 685 6.09 -11.76 -10.16
C GLY A 685 5.69 -12.16 -11.58
N TYR A 686 4.68 -13.03 -11.73
CA TYR A 686 4.12 -13.41 -13.04
C TYR A 686 3.47 -12.21 -13.76
N CYS A 687 2.74 -11.36 -13.02
CA CYS A 687 2.11 -10.16 -13.57
C CYS A 687 3.14 -9.12 -14.07
N LYS A 688 4.24 -8.92 -13.36
CA LYS A 688 5.33 -8.02 -13.78
C LYS A 688 6.04 -8.48 -15.05
N ARG A 689 6.06 -9.78 -15.31
CA ARG A 689 6.58 -10.36 -16.56
C ARG A 689 5.57 -10.41 -17.70
N GLY A 690 4.32 -10.00 -17.46
CA GLY A 690 3.25 -10.08 -18.45
C GLY A 690 2.71 -11.48 -18.71
N ASN A 691 3.01 -12.47 -17.85
CA ASN A 691 2.46 -13.83 -17.98
C ASN A 691 1.21 -13.97 -17.10
N ILE A 692 0.11 -13.38 -17.57
CA ILE A 692 -1.14 -13.25 -16.81
C ILE A 692 -1.85 -14.60 -16.66
N ASP A 693 -1.76 -15.49 -17.65
CA ASP A 693 -2.43 -16.80 -17.61
C ASP A 693 -1.90 -17.69 -16.47
N ARG A 694 -0.57 -17.70 -16.24
CA ARG A 694 0.01 -18.41 -15.09
C ARG A 694 -0.32 -17.75 -13.75
N ALA A 695 -0.39 -16.42 -13.71
CA ALA A 695 -0.84 -15.70 -12.51
C ALA A 695 -2.29 -16.06 -12.15
N HIS A 696 -3.16 -16.16 -13.16
CA HIS A 696 -4.55 -16.57 -12.99
C HIS A 696 -4.67 -18.06 -12.60
N GLY A 697 -3.82 -18.93 -13.16
CA GLY A 697 -3.68 -20.32 -12.73
C GLY A 697 -3.31 -20.45 -11.25
N LEU A 698 -2.37 -19.63 -10.77
CA LEU A 698 -2.00 -19.59 -9.35
C LEU A 698 -3.11 -19.04 -8.44
N LEU A 699 -3.91 -18.08 -8.91
CA LEU A 699 -5.10 -17.63 -8.19
C LEU A 699 -6.10 -18.78 -8.00
N ASN A 700 -6.31 -19.59 -9.04
CA ASN A 700 -7.20 -20.75 -8.96
C ASN A 700 -6.62 -21.84 -8.07
N GLU A 701 -5.31 -22.10 -8.12
CA GLU A 701 -4.62 -23.01 -7.22
C GLU A 701 -4.76 -22.56 -5.75
N LEU A 702 -4.59 -21.26 -5.47
CA LEU A 702 -4.79 -20.65 -4.16
C LEU A 702 -6.22 -20.91 -3.65
N LYS A 703 -7.23 -20.71 -4.51
CA LYS A 703 -8.65 -20.96 -4.17
C LYS A 703 -8.92 -22.44 -3.90
N LEU A 704 -8.38 -23.35 -4.73
CA LEU A 704 -8.53 -24.80 -4.58
C LEU A 704 -7.90 -25.31 -3.28
N LYS A 705 -6.77 -24.72 -2.86
CA LYS A 705 -6.09 -25.03 -1.60
C LYS A 705 -6.76 -24.41 -0.36
N GLY A 706 -7.88 -23.70 -0.52
CA GLY A 706 -8.70 -23.18 0.58
C GLY A 706 -8.22 -21.85 1.17
N PHE A 707 -7.29 -21.15 0.51
CA PHE A 707 -6.90 -19.79 0.89
C PHE A 707 -7.92 -18.78 0.34
N LEU A 708 -8.20 -17.72 1.10
CA LEU A 708 -9.10 -16.65 0.67
C LEU A 708 -8.29 -15.53 0.02
N PRO A 709 -8.41 -15.28 -1.31
CA PRO A 709 -7.69 -14.19 -1.96
C PRO A 709 -8.01 -12.86 -1.29
N THR A 710 -6.98 -12.05 -1.03
CA THR A 710 -7.12 -10.73 -0.39
C THR A 710 -7.23 -9.63 -1.44
N VAL A 711 -7.53 -8.40 -1.00
CA VAL A 711 -7.47 -7.19 -1.84
C VAL A 711 -6.13 -7.10 -2.56
N GLU A 712 -5.02 -7.42 -1.89
CA GLU A 712 -3.67 -7.44 -2.48
C GLU A 712 -3.51 -8.49 -3.57
N THR A 713 -4.10 -9.69 -3.40
CA THR A 713 -4.08 -10.75 -4.42
C THR A 713 -4.76 -10.29 -5.70
N TYR A 714 -5.95 -9.72 -5.58
CA TYR A 714 -6.69 -9.21 -6.73
C TYR A 714 -6.02 -7.96 -7.32
N ALA A 715 -5.48 -7.06 -6.49
CA ALA A 715 -4.79 -5.86 -6.96
C ALA A 715 -3.55 -6.19 -7.83
N ALA A 716 -2.75 -7.19 -7.44
CA ALA A 716 -1.60 -7.65 -8.23
C ALA A 716 -2.02 -8.16 -9.62
N ILE A 717 -3.09 -8.98 -9.68
CA ILE A 717 -3.61 -9.54 -10.93
C ILE A 717 -4.26 -8.46 -11.79
N ILE A 718 -5.06 -7.58 -11.19
CA ILE A 718 -5.71 -6.47 -11.88
C ILE A 718 -4.66 -5.54 -12.47
N ASN A 719 -3.61 -5.19 -11.73
CA ASN A 719 -2.52 -4.37 -12.26
C ASN A 719 -1.80 -5.07 -13.43
N GLY A 720 -1.56 -6.39 -13.31
CA GLY A 720 -1.03 -7.21 -14.41
C GLY A 720 -1.91 -7.17 -15.67
N ILE A 721 -3.21 -7.44 -15.52
CA ILE A 721 -4.19 -7.42 -16.61
C ILE A 721 -4.30 -6.02 -17.24
N CYS A 722 -4.30 -4.97 -16.42
CA CYS A 722 -4.34 -3.58 -16.88
C CYS A 722 -3.11 -3.19 -17.71
N LYS A 723 -1.94 -3.79 -17.44
CA LYS A 723 -0.73 -3.60 -18.26
C LYS A 723 -0.79 -4.36 -19.58
N GLU A 724 -1.36 -5.56 -19.58
CA GLU A 724 -1.52 -6.38 -20.79
C GLU A 724 -2.62 -5.86 -21.73
N GLY A 725 -3.68 -5.25 -21.17
CA GLY A 725 -4.83 -4.76 -21.92
C GLY A 725 -6.00 -5.74 -22.04
N SER A 726 -5.99 -6.85 -21.29
CA SER A 726 -7.02 -7.91 -21.32
C SER A 726 -8.28 -7.56 -20.49
N PHE A 727 -9.07 -6.58 -20.91
CA PHE A 727 -10.19 -6.02 -20.11
C PHE A 727 -11.42 -6.94 -19.93
N GLU A 728 -11.54 -8.02 -20.71
CA GLU A 728 -12.56 -9.05 -20.51
C GLU A 728 -12.32 -9.82 -19.21
N LYS A 729 -11.10 -10.35 -19.03
CA LYS A 729 -10.66 -11.02 -17.79
C LYS A 729 -10.74 -10.10 -16.58
N LEU A 730 -10.47 -8.80 -16.76
CA LEU A 730 -10.64 -7.79 -15.70
C LEU A 730 -12.10 -7.72 -15.21
N SER A 731 -13.05 -7.72 -16.14
CA SER A 731 -14.48 -7.58 -15.81
C SER A 731 -15.01 -8.80 -15.07
N GLU A 732 -14.52 -10.00 -15.39
CA GLU A 732 -14.82 -11.22 -14.65
C GLU A 732 -14.27 -11.19 -13.22
N LEU A 733 -13.02 -10.75 -13.05
CA LEU A 733 -12.40 -10.61 -11.72
C LEU A 733 -13.10 -9.57 -10.84
N LEU A 734 -13.55 -8.45 -11.42
CA LEU A 734 -14.32 -7.44 -10.67
C LEU A 734 -15.68 -8.00 -10.20
N LYS A 735 -16.39 -8.72 -11.06
CA LYS A 735 -17.63 -9.43 -10.67
C LYS A 735 -17.37 -10.46 -9.57
N GLU A 736 -16.23 -11.17 -9.66
CA GLU A 736 -15.83 -12.12 -8.62
C GLU A 736 -15.57 -11.40 -7.28
N MET A 737 -14.84 -10.28 -7.29
CA MET A 737 -14.59 -9.48 -6.08
C MET A 737 -15.90 -8.97 -5.46
N GLU A 738 -16.82 -8.45 -6.27
CA GLU A 738 -18.14 -7.97 -5.84
C GLU A 738 -18.98 -9.10 -5.23
N SER A 739 -19.03 -10.27 -5.87
CA SER A 739 -19.78 -11.45 -5.37
C SER A 739 -19.25 -11.97 -4.02
N ARG A 740 -17.98 -11.70 -3.71
CA ARG A 740 -17.32 -12.05 -2.45
C ARG A 740 -17.43 -10.96 -1.39
N GLY A 741 -18.04 -9.81 -1.71
CA GLY A 741 -18.15 -8.67 -0.80
C GLY A 741 -16.81 -7.98 -0.51
N ILE A 742 -15.83 -8.11 -1.40
CA ILE A 742 -14.54 -7.42 -1.28
C ILE A 742 -14.68 -6.07 -1.97
N GLU A 743 -14.68 -5.00 -1.18
CA GLU A 743 -14.71 -3.64 -1.71
C GLU A 743 -13.44 -3.34 -2.51
N VAL A 744 -13.62 -2.81 -3.71
CA VAL A 744 -12.52 -2.39 -4.58
C VAL A 744 -11.89 -1.13 -3.97
N SER A 745 -10.59 -1.19 -3.67
CA SER A 745 -9.88 -0.04 -3.12
C SER A 745 -9.65 1.06 -4.17
N THR A 746 -9.45 2.29 -3.71
CA THR A 746 -9.09 3.43 -4.57
C THR A 746 -7.85 3.14 -5.44
N GLU A 747 -6.85 2.41 -4.92
CA GLU A 747 -5.64 2.03 -5.65
C GLU A 747 -5.92 1.09 -6.84
N VAL A 748 -6.86 0.16 -6.68
CA VAL A 748 -7.27 -0.76 -7.74
C VAL A 748 -8.05 -0.02 -8.82
N TYR A 749 -8.97 0.87 -8.44
CA TYR A 749 -9.66 1.75 -9.40
C TYR A 749 -8.68 2.63 -10.18
N ASN A 750 -7.69 3.23 -9.51
CA ASN A 750 -6.64 4.03 -10.16
C ASN A 750 -5.85 3.20 -11.18
N SER A 751 -5.48 1.96 -10.83
CA SER A 751 -4.77 1.04 -11.73
C SER A 751 -5.62 0.65 -12.96
N ILE A 752 -6.93 0.48 -12.78
CA ILE A 752 -7.88 0.18 -13.87
C ILE A 752 -8.05 1.38 -14.80
N ILE A 753 -8.28 2.56 -14.23
CA ILE A 753 -8.42 3.81 -14.99
C ILE A 753 -7.15 4.04 -15.80
N GLU A 754 -5.98 3.99 -15.18
CA GLU A 754 -4.69 4.15 -15.87
C GLU A 754 -4.46 3.09 -16.95
N GLY A 755 -4.77 1.82 -16.67
CA GLY A 755 -4.67 0.72 -17.64
C GLY A 755 -5.56 0.92 -18.86
N ARG A 756 -6.82 1.31 -18.66
CA ARG A 756 -7.79 1.58 -19.74
C ARG A 756 -7.33 2.76 -20.61
N TYR A 757 -6.84 3.83 -20.00
CA TYR A 757 -6.27 4.96 -20.74
C TYR A 757 -5.02 4.58 -21.53
N ARG A 758 -4.07 3.82 -20.95
CA ARG A 758 -2.85 3.39 -21.65
C ARG A 758 -3.13 2.56 -22.90
N ASN A 759 -4.20 1.77 -22.89
CA ASN A 759 -4.61 0.92 -24.00
C ASN A 759 -5.64 1.58 -24.95
N GLY A 760 -5.94 2.87 -24.78
CA GLY A 760 -6.82 3.64 -25.69
C GLY A 760 -8.33 3.51 -25.43
N PHE A 761 -8.76 2.79 -24.39
CA PHE A 761 -10.18 2.61 -24.01
C PHE A 761 -10.68 3.77 -23.14
N VAL A 762 -10.69 4.98 -23.70
CA VAL A 762 -11.00 6.23 -22.95
C VAL A 762 -12.44 6.25 -22.42
N GLY A 763 -13.42 5.79 -23.20
CA GLY A 763 -14.83 5.77 -22.78
C GLY A 763 -15.07 4.89 -21.53
N ASP A 764 -14.45 3.71 -21.51
CA ASP A 764 -14.56 2.78 -20.39
C ASP A 764 -13.83 3.26 -19.13
N ALA A 765 -12.78 4.07 -19.28
CA ALA A 765 -12.07 4.69 -18.16
C ALA A 765 -12.92 5.76 -17.47
N VAL A 766 -13.64 6.59 -18.26
CA VAL A 766 -14.58 7.59 -17.74
C VAL A 766 -15.74 6.91 -17.01
N GLU A 767 -16.29 5.85 -17.59
CA GLU A 767 -17.34 5.05 -16.97
C GLU A 767 -16.89 4.39 -15.65
N THR A 768 -15.63 3.93 -15.58
CA THR A 768 -15.03 3.41 -14.33
C THR A 768 -14.94 4.49 -13.26
N THR A 769 -14.56 5.70 -13.67
CA THR A 769 -14.47 6.85 -12.76
C THR A 769 -15.84 7.23 -12.21
N ARG A 770 -16.89 7.18 -13.04
CA ARG A 770 -18.28 7.38 -12.63
C ARG A 770 -18.71 6.32 -11.61
N LYS A 771 -18.45 5.05 -11.88
CA LYS A 771 -18.75 3.94 -10.96
C LYS A 771 -18.02 4.09 -9.62
N MET A 772 -16.75 4.51 -9.62
CA MET A 772 -16.00 4.78 -8.39
C MET A 772 -16.69 5.84 -7.51
N ILE A 773 -17.27 6.87 -8.12
CA ILE A 773 -18.00 7.94 -7.40
C ILE A 773 -19.34 7.42 -6.87
N GLU A 774 -20.06 6.61 -7.65
CA GLU A 774 -21.38 6.06 -7.28
C GLU A 774 -21.32 5.05 -6.14
N VAL A 775 -20.24 4.27 -6.07
CA VAL A 775 -19.96 3.34 -4.97
C VAL A 775 -19.52 4.08 -3.69
N GLY A 776 -19.33 5.39 -3.75
CA GLY A 776 -18.98 6.21 -2.59
C GLY A 776 -17.49 6.20 -2.23
N CYS A 777 -16.63 5.67 -3.11
CA CYS A 777 -15.18 5.74 -2.91
C CYS A 777 -14.73 7.20 -3.01
N LYS A 778 -14.02 7.70 -1.99
CA LYS A 778 -13.45 9.05 -2.02
C LYS A 778 -12.38 9.11 -3.10
N VAL A 779 -12.65 9.93 -4.12
CA VAL A 779 -11.68 10.30 -5.15
C VAL A 779 -10.51 11.01 -4.47
N ASP A 780 -9.31 10.50 -4.67
CA ASP A 780 -8.08 11.08 -4.12
C ASP A 780 -7.36 11.91 -5.19
N ILE A 781 -6.29 12.60 -4.76
CA ILE A 781 -5.47 13.41 -5.67
C ILE A 781 -4.81 12.57 -6.77
N VAL A 782 -4.52 11.29 -6.50
CA VAL A 782 -3.91 10.37 -7.47
C VAL A 782 -4.87 10.10 -8.63
N THR A 783 -6.15 9.90 -8.33
CA THR A 783 -7.21 9.74 -9.34
C THR A 783 -7.27 10.95 -10.27
N TYR A 784 -7.28 12.16 -9.70
CA TYR A 784 -7.29 13.40 -10.49
C TYR A 784 -6.02 13.58 -11.33
N ASN A 785 -4.86 13.21 -10.81
CA ASN A 785 -3.60 13.28 -11.55
C ASN A 785 -3.60 12.36 -12.77
N ILE A 786 -4.16 11.15 -12.64
CA ILE A 786 -4.32 10.21 -13.76
C ILE A 786 -5.23 10.82 -14.82
N LEU A 787 -6.39 11.37 -14.42
CA LEU A 787 -7.33 12.00 -15.35
C LEU A 787 -6.73 13.22 -16.05
N ILE A 788 -6.06 14.11 -15.30
CA ILE A 788 -5.39 15.31 -15.85
C ILE A 788 -4.28 14.89 -16.83
N SER A 789 -3.41 13.96 -16.44
CA SER A 789 -2.30 13.50 -17.29
C SER A 789 -2.79 12.87 -18.60
N ASN A 790 -3.86 12.08 -18.55
CA ASN A 790 -4.43 11.47 -19.74
C ASN A 790 -5.21 12.47 -20.61
N ALA A 791 -6.00 13.37 -20.02
CA ALA A 791 -6.65 14.46 -20.76
C ALA A 791 -5.62 15.36 -21.47
N CYS A 792 -4.49 15.62 -20.81
CA CYS A 792 -3.32 16.27 -21.41
C CYS A 792 -2.77 15.48 -22.61
N ARG A 793 -2.57 14.16 -22.47
CA ARG A 793 -2.06 13.29 -23.54
C ARG A 793 -2.99 13.25 -24.76
N ASP A 794 -4.30 13.26 -24.54
CA ASP A 794 -5.34 13.30 -25.58
C ASP A 794 -5.52 14.69 -26.20
N GLY A 795 -4.83 15.72 -25.71
CA GLY A 795 -4.97 17.10 -26.16
C GLY A 795 -6.26 17.78 -25.70
N LYS A 796 -7.00 17.22 -24.75
CA LYS A 796 -8.22 17.81 -24.19
C LYS A 796 -7.93 18.77 -23.03
N LEU A 797 -7.20 19.84 -23.32
CA LEU A 797 -6.71 20.79 -22.30
C LEU A 797 -7.81 21.46 -21.46
N GLN A 798 -8.95 21.80 -22.08
CA GLN A 798 -10.09 22.39 -21.34
C GLN A 798 -10.66 21.43 -20.28
N GLU A 799 -10.64 20.13 -20.56
CA GLU A 799 -11.08 19.10 -19.61
C GLU A 799 -10.06 18.96 -18.48
N ALA A 800 -8.77 18.95 -18.80
CA ALA A 800 -7.68 18.90 -17.82
C ALA A 800 -7.69 20.12 -16.87
N GLU A 801 -7.96 21.34 -17.37
CA GLU A 801 -8.12 22.53 -16.52
C GLU A 801 -9.36 22.45 -15.63
N LYS A 802 -10.50 21.98 -16.15
CA LYS A 802 -11.71 21.77 -15.33
C LYS A 802 -11.47 20.79 -14.20
N LEU A 803 -10.71 19.73 -14.46
CA LEU A 803 -10.31 18.75 -13.45
C LEU A 803 -9.39 19.36 -12.39
N LEU A 804 -8.41 20.18 -12.79
CA LEU A 804 -7.55 20.91 -11.85
C LEU A 804 -8.35 21.86 -10.94
N GLU A 805 -9.31 22.58 -11.50
CA GLU A 805 -10.22 23.43 -10.70
C GLU A 805 -11.11 22.63 -9.76
N GLN A 806 -11.54 21.44 -10.19
CA GLN A 806 -12.31 20.53 -9.34
C GLN A 806 -11.49 20.00 -8.16
N VAL A 807 -10.20 19.72 -8.35
CA VAL A 807 -9.25 19.34 -7.27
C VAL A 807 -9.23 20.43 -6.20
N LYS A 808 -9.07 21.71 -6.61
CA LYS A 808 -9.04 22.86 -5.70
C LYS A 808 -10.38 23.05 -4.96
N ARG A 809 -11.50 23.00 -5.68
CA ARG A 809 -12.85 23.17 -5.09
C ARG A 809 -13.20 22.11 -4.06
N ARG A 810 -12.70 20.88 -4.23
CA ARG A 810 -12.91 19.77 -3.28
C ARG A 810 -11.94 19.79 -2.10
N GLY A 811 -11.05 20.79 -2.01
CA GLY A 811 -10.13 20.98 -0.89
C GLY A 811 -8.89 20.08 -0.94
N HIS A 812 -8.58 19.46 -2.09
CA HIS A 812 -7.31 18.78 -2.31
C HIS A 812 -6.25 19.79 -2.75
N ILE A 813 -5.02 19.69 -2.24
CA ILE A 813 -3.91 20.55 -2.65
C ILE A 813 -3.27 19.93 -3.89
N PRO A 814 -3.44 20.51 -5.10
CA PRO A 814 -2.83 19.97 -6.30
C PRO A 814 -1.31 19.84 -6.11
N ASN A 815 -0.74 18.72 -6.54
CA ASN A 815 0.68 18.44 -6.37
C ASN A 815 1.40 18.58 -7.70
N LYS A 816 2.71 18.34 -7.71
CA LYS A 816 3.53 18.44 -8.93
C LYS A 816 2.98 17.63 -10.09
N LEU A 817 2.46 16.43 -9.82
CA LEU A 817 1.89 15.53 -10.83
C LEU A 817 0.59 16.07 -11.44
N SER A 818 -0.10 17.00 -10.79
CA SER A 818 -1.26 17.71 -11.37
C SER A 818 -0.81 18.79 -12.37
N PHE A 819 0.22 19.57 -12.01
CA PHE A 819 0.65 20.74 -12.80
C PHE A 819 1.60 20.39 -13.95
N THR A 820 2.59 19.50 -13.75
CA THR A 820 3.62 19.20 -14.75
C THR A 820 3.06 18.69 -16.08
N PRO A 821 2.06 17.79 -16.14
CA PRO A 821 1.46 17.38 -17.41
C PRO A 821 0.78 18.53 -18.16
N LEU A 822 0.06 19.41 -17.44
CA LEU A 822 -0.57 20.60 -18.01
C LEU A 822 0.49 21.55 -18.59
N ILE A 823 1.50 21.90 -17.80
CA ILE A 823 2.63 22.75 -18.23
C ILE A 823 3.27 22.17 -19.49
N TYR A 824 3.60 20.87 -19.49
CA TYR A 824 4.19 20.20 -20.65
C TYR A 824 3.30 20.28 -21.89
N THR A 825 1.99 20.09 -21.74
CA THR A 825 1.06 20.18 -22.88
C THR A 825 0.85 21.59 -23.41
N TYR A 826 0.77 22.60 -22.54
CA TYR A 826 0.74 24.00 -22.96
C TYR A 826 2.03 24.38 -23.69
N CYS A 827 3.19 23.95 -23.18
CA CYS A 827 4.48 24.11 -23.86
C CYS A 827 4.52 23.46 -25.24
N ARG A 828 3.96 22.24 -25.40
CA ARG A 828 3.88 21.56 -26.70
C ARG A 828 2.96 22.27 -27.71
N ARG A 829 1.95 22.99 -27.22
CA ARG A 829 1.03 23.77 -28.07
C ARG A 829 1.53 25.17 -28.41
N GLY A 830 2.59 25.64 -27.76
CA GLY A 830 3.13 26.98 -27.98
C GLY A 830 2.51 28.07 -27.11
N ASP A 831 1.67 27.72 -26.13
CA ASP A 831 1.04 28.70 -25.23
C ASP A 831 1.84 28.79 -23.92
N PHE A 832 2.91 29.59 -23.97
CA PHE A 832 3.90 29.70 -22.91
C PHE A 832 3.49 30.64 -21.77
N GLU A 833 2.63 31.61 -22.06
CA GLU A 833 2.06 32.51 -21.05
C GLU A 833 1.25 31.71 -20.04
N ARG A 834 0.35 30.83 -20.53
CA ARG A 834 -0.42 29.96 -19.64
C ARG A 834 0.48 28.97 -18.91
N ALA A 835 1.45 28.34 -19.60
CA ALA A 835 2.40 27.43 -18.97
C ALA A 835 3.19 28.10 -17.82
N SER A 836 3.60 29.36 -18.02
CA SER A 836 4.30 30.15 -16.99
C SER A 836 3.36 30.52 -15.84
N SER A 837 2.11 30.90 -16.14
CA SER A 837 1.10 31.17 -15.09
C SER A 837 0.83 29.95 -14.20
N LEU A 838 0.84 28.74 -14.78
CA LEU A 838 0.66 27.48 -14.04
C LEU A 838 1.84 27.20 -13.09
N VAL A 839 3.07 27.61 -13.44
CA VAL A 839 4.23 27.51 -12.54
C VAL A 839 4.12 28.49 -11.37
N VAL A 840 3.58 29.69 -11.61
CA VAL A 840 3.28 30.66 -10.55
C VAL A 840 2.20 30.10 -9.62
N GLU A 841 1.10 29.62 -10.18
CA GLU A 841 0.00 29.00 -9.43
C GLU A 841 0.45 27.77 -8.62
N MET A 842 1.32 26.94 -9.20
CA MET A 842 1.97 25.83 -8.51
C MET A 842 2.75 26.31 -7.27
N THR A 843 3.46 27.43 -7.40
CA THR A 843 4.23 28.05 -6.31
C THR A 843 3.30 28.62 -5.23
N GLU A 844 2.22 29.29 -5.62
CA GLU A 844 1.19 29.84 -4.72
C GLU A 844 0.46 28.74 -3.92
N CYS A 845 0.27 27.57 -4.52
CA CYS A 845 -0.26 26.37 -3.85
C CYS A 845 0.76 25.70 -2.89
N GLY A 846 1.93 26.31 -2.66
CA GLY A 846 2.97 25.79 -1.77
C GLY A 846 3.81 24.65 -2.36
N GLN A 847 3.69 24.35 -3.67
CA GLN A 847 4.48 23.34 -4.34
C GLN A 847 5.72 23.96 -4.97
N LYS A 848 6.92 23.44 -4.64
CA LYS A 848 8.17 23.91 -5.26
C LYS A 848 8.37 23.26 -6.64
N PRO A 849 8.47 24.04 -7.73
CA PRO A 849 8.85 23.50 -9.03
C PRO A 849 10.23 22.83 -8.93
N ASP A 850 10.40 21.72 -9.65
CA ASP A 850 11.65 20.97 -9.69
C ASP A 850 12.31 21.03 -11.07
N LEU A 851 13.47 20.38 -11.17
CA LEU A 851 14.28 20.29 -12.39
C LEU A 851 13.45 19.82 -13.59
N VAL A 852 12.52 18.88 -13.41
CA VAL A 852 11.66 18.35 -14.48
C VAL A 852 10.68 19.41 -14.96
N THR A 853 10.08 20.16 -14.04
CA THR A 853 9.12 21.22 -14.36
C THR A 853 9.80 22.36 -15.13
N TYR A 854 10.96 22.82 -14.66
CA TYR A 854 11.74 23.85 -15.36
C TYR A 854 12.32 23.35 -16.68
N GLY A 855 12.83 22.11 -16.74
CA GLY A 855 13.36 21.51 -17.96
C GLY A 855 12.30 21.39 -19.06
N ALA A 856 11.06 21.03 -18.71
CA ALA A 856 9.94 21.00 -19.65
C ALA A 856 9.61 22.40 -20.22
N LEU A 857 9.59 23.42 -19.37
CA LEU A 857 9.32 24.81 -19.77
C LEU A 857 10.44 25.36 -20.67
N VAL A 858 11.70 25.16 -20.28
CA VAL A 858 12.88 25.55 -21.05
C VAL A 858 12.91 24.85 -22.42
N HIS A 859 12.69 23.53 -22.45
CA HIS A 859 12.61 22.79 -23.71
C HIS A 859 11.47 23.26 -24.59
N GLY A 860 10.29 23.51 -24.02
CA GLY A 860 9.14 24.08 -24.73
C GLY A 860 9.47 25.41 -25.39
N LEU A 861 10.02 26.35 -24.62
CA LEU A 861 10.40 27.70 -25.09
C LEU A 861 11.50 27.66 -26.15
N VAL A 862 12.47 26.75 -26.02
CA VAL A 862 13.52 26.59 -27.04
C VAL A 862 12.95 26.02 -28.35
N VAL A 863 12.00 25.09 -28.27
CA VAL A 863 11.38 24.49 -29.47
C VAL A 863 10.52 25.49 -30.23
N SER A 864 9.86 26.44 -29.55
CA SER A 864 9.12 27.52 -30.20
C SER A 864 10.00 28.65 -30.74
N GLY A 865 11.29 28.66 -30.41
CA GLY A 865 12.24 29.69 -30.84
C GLY A 865 12.39 30.87 -29.85
N GLU A 866 11.63 30.88 -28.76
CA GLU A 866 11.67 31.90 -27.69
C GLU A 866 12.82 31.64 -26.70
N VAL A 867 14.05 31.59 -27.21
CA VAL A 867 15.24 31.21 -26.43
C VAL A 867 15.55 32.22 -25.31
N ASP A 868 15.23 33.50 -25.49
CA ASP A 868 15.47 34.54 -24.47
C ASP A 868 14.59 34.34 -23.23
N ALA A 869 13.30 34.04 -23.43
CA ALA A 869 12.41 33.66 -22.34
C ALA A 869 12.91 32.41 -21.62
N ALA A 870 13.48 31.43 -22.35
CA ALA A 870 14.06 30.23 -21.76
C ALA A 870 15.27 30.55 -20.85
N LEU A 871 16.11 31.52 -21.23
CA LEU A 871 17.23 32.00 -20.42
C LEU A 871 16.75 32.69 -19.14
N THR A 872 15.71 33.52 -19.22
CA THR A 872 15.08 34.14 -18.03
C THR A 872 14.47 33.10 -17.09
N ILE A 873 13.87 32.04 -17.62
CA ILE A 873 13.35 30.93 -16.79
C ILE A 873 14.48 30.20 -16.06
N ARG A 874 15.64 30.02 -16.70
CA ARG A 874 16.84 29.45 -16.05
C ARG A 874 17.37 30.35 -14.93
N GLU A 875 17.38 31.67 -15.11
CA GLU A 875 17.75 32.63 -14.05
C GLU A 875 16.81 32.52 -12.85
N LYS A 876 15.48 32.53 -13.09
CA LYS A 876 14.48 32.33 -12.04
C LYS A 876 14.59 30.96 -11.35
N MET A 877 15.03 29.93 -12.07
CA MET A 877 15.30 28.61 -11.52
C MET A 877 16.46 28.66 -10.51
N ILE A 878 17.55 29.36 -10.85
CA ILE A 878 18.72 29.56 -9.98
C ILE A 878 18.34 30.40 -8.75
N GLU A 879 17.62 31.52 -8.94
CA GLU A 879 17.15 32.39 -7.84
C GLU A 879 16.30 31.63 -6.81
N ARG A 880 15.53 30.63 -7.27
CA ARG A 880 14.67 29.79 -6.42
C ARG A 880 15.41 28.59 -5.81
N GLY A 881 16.73 28.51 -5.98
CA GLY A 881 17.58 27.49 -5.37
C GLY A 881 17.56 26.13 -6.07
N VAL A 882 17.12 26.06 -7.33
CA VAL A 882 17.19 24.84 -8.15
C VAL A 882 18.36 25.00 -9.14
N SER A 883 19.38 24.16 -9.05
CA SER A 883 20.54 24.24 -9.95
C SER A 883 20.24 23.58 -11.30
N PRO A 884 20.46 24.24 -12.45
CA PRO A 884 20.35 23.62 -13.77
C PRO A 884 21.34 22.47 -13.94
N ASP A 885 20.87 21.38 -14.54
CA ASP A 885 21.72 20.25 -14.88
C ASP A 885 22.31 20.39 -16.30
N SER A 886 23.20 19.46 -16.66
CA SER A 886 23.79 19.40 -18.02
C SER A 886 22.72 19.34 -19.12
N GLY A 887 21.59 18.69 -18.85
CA GLY A 887 20.45 18.58 -19.77
C GLY A 887 19.82 19.94 -20.12
N ILE A 888 19.48 20.76 -19.11
CA ILE A 888 18.92 22.10 -19.31
C ILE A 888 19.92 23.00 -20.06
N TYR A 889 21.20 22.97 -19.67
CA TYR A 889 22.25 23.70 -20.37
C TYR A 889 22.36 23.26 -21.83
N ASN A 890 22.34 21.96 -22.13
CA ASN A 890 22.38 21.43 -23.49
C ASN A 890 21.18 21.91 -24.34
N VAL A 891 19.97 21.92 -23.77
CA VAL A 891 18.75 22.39 -24.44
C VAL A 891 18.87 23.88 -24.80
N LEU A 892 19.30 24.71 -23.86
CA LEU A 892 19.53 26.14 -24.09
C LEU A 892 20.62 26.39 -25.12
N MET A 893 21.75 25.69 -25.05
CA MET A 893 22.83 25.79 -26.04
C MET A 893 22.34 25.37 -27.43
N ASN A 894 21.57 24.27 -27.56
CA ASN A 894 20.99 23.86 -28.83
C ASN A 894 20.05 24.93 -29.39
N GLY A 895 19.23 25.57 -28.54
CA GLY A 895 18.38 26.70 -28.92
C GLY A 895 19.16 27.90 -29.44
N LEU A 896 20.20 28.30 -28.70
CA LEU A 896 21.11 29.38 -29.10
C LEU A 896 21.84 29.05 -30.41
N CYS A 897 22.32 27.82 -30.58
CA CYS A 897 22.94 27.36 -31.81
C CYS A 897 21.97 27.37 -33.00
N LYS A 898 20.69 26.97 -32.80
CA LYS A 898 19.64 27.02 -33.83
C LYS A 898 19.27 28.43 -34.27
N THR A 899 19.32 29.39 -33.35
CA THR A 899 19.03 30.81 -33.63
C THR A 899 20.26 31.58 -34.16
N GLY A 900 21.37 30.89 -34.44
CA GLY A 900 22.62 31.50 -34.93
C GLY A 900 23.45 32.22 -33.86
N ARG A 901 23.02 32.21 -32.60
CA ARG A 901 23.66 32.92 -31.47
C ARG A 901 24.75 32.08 -30.81
N PHE A 902 25.73 31.63 -31.59
CA PHE A 902 26.78 30.71 -31.13
C PHE A 902 27.66 31.28 -30.01
N LEU A 903 28.01 32.57 -30.06
CA LEU A 903 28.84 33.20 -29.02
C LEU A 903 28.17 33.14 -27.63
N ALA A 904 26.85 33.33 -27.57
CA ALA A 904 26.07 33.19 -26.35
C ALA A 904 26.07 31.72 -25.86
N ALA A 905 26.00 30.74 -26.75
CA ALA A 905 26.11 29.32 -26.39
C ALA A 905 27.48 28.99 -25.76
N LYS A 906 28.57 29.59 -26.28
CA LYS A 906 29.92 29.44 -25.72
C LYS A 906 30.06 30.10 -24.35
N GLN A 907 29.46 31.28 -24.15
CA GLN A 907 29.38 31.91 -22.84
C GLN A 907 28.62 31.04 -21.83
N LEU A 908 27.51 30.42 -22.28
CA LEU A 908 26.75 29.49 -21.45
C LEU A 908 27.58 28.26 -21.03
N LEU A 909 28.48 27.77 -21.89
CA LEU A 909 29.42 26.69 -21.54
C LEU A 909 30.43 27.13 -20.48
N SER A 910 30.98 28.35 -20.59
CA SER A 910 31.87 28.88 -19.55
C SER A 910 31.16 29.08 -18.22
N GLU A 911 29.90 29.51 -18.25
CA GLU A 911 29.06 29.67 -17.06
C GLU A 911 28.75 28.31 -16.42
N MET A 912 28.41 27.30 -17.23
CA MET A 912 28.18 25.93 -16.78
C MET A 912 29.40 25.38 -16.02
N LEU A 913 30.61 25.58 -16.56
CA LEU A 913 31.86 25.20 -15.91
C LEU A 913 32.12 26.02 -14.63
N GLY A 914 31.80 27.32 -14.64
CA GLY A 914 31.92 28.21 -13.47
C GLY A 914 30.99 27.80 -12.31
N HIS A 915 29.82 27.23 -12.60
CA HIS A 915 28.91 26.67 -11.61
C HIS A 915 29.25 25.23 -11.18
N GLY A 916 30.39 24.68 -11.62
CA GLY A 916 30.83 23.33 -11.25
C GLY A 916 30.03 22.20 -11.91
N VAL A 917 29.23 22.49 -12.94
CA VAL A 917 28.50 21.48 -13.71
C VAL A 917 29.40 21.01 -14.85
N LEU A 918 29.77 19.73 -14.86
CA LEU A 918 30.65 19.18 -15.91
C LEU A 918 29.87 18.95 -17.21
N PRO A 919 30.32 19.49 -18.35
CA PRO A 919 29.69 19.24 -19.64
C PRO A 919 29.83 17.77 -20.03
N ASP A 920 28.71 17.14 -20.37
CA ASP A 920 28.71 15.79 -20.91
C ASP A 920 29.04 15.77 -22.41
N MET A 921 29.20 14.56 -22.96
CA MET A 921 29.44 14.33 -24.39
C MET A 921 28.37 15.01 -25.29
N HIS A 922 27.13 15.14 -24.82
CA HIS A 922 26.01 15.68 -25.60
C HIS A 922 26.09 17.20 -25.70
N VAL A 923 26.48 17.90 -24.62
CA VAL A 923 26.74 19.35 -24.64
C VAL A 923 27.80 19.70 -25.68
N TYR A 924 28.90 18.95 -25.68
CA TYR A 924 29.97 19.17 -26.65
C TYR A 924 29.56 18.82 -28.09
N ALA A 925 28.85 17.71 -28.30
CA ALA A 925 28.32 17.35 -29.62
C ALA A 925 27.33 18.40 -30.16
N THR A 926 26.48 18.96 -29.29
CA THR A 926 25.56 20.06 -29.63
C THR A 926 26.31 21.32 -30.05
N LEU A 927 27.39 21.68 -29.35
CA LEU A 927 28.22 22.82 -29.73
C LEU A 927 28.96 22.60 -31.05
N VAL A 928 29.50 21.40 -31.27
CA VAL A 928 30.15 21.03 -32.54
C VAL A 928 29.15 21.09 -33.71
N ASP A 929 27.98 20.45 -33.58
CA ASP A 929 26.94 20.53 -34.62
C ASP A 929 26.40 21.96 -34.77
N GLY A 930 26.34 22.74 -33.68
CA GLY A 930 26.01 24.16 -33.70
C GLY A 930 27.01 25.02 -34.48
N CYS A 931 28.31 24.82 -34.29
CA CYS A 931 29.37 25.46 -35.09
C CYS A 931 29.21 25.13 -36.58
N ILE A 932 28.95 23.86 -36.88
CA ILE A 932 28.82 23.36 -38.25
C ILE A 932 27.56 23.91 -38.94
N ARG A 933 26.45 24.05 -38.22
CA ARG A 933 25.23 24.68 -38.76
C ARG A 933 25.49 26.13 -39.14
N ASN A 934 26.26 26.86 -38.33
CA ASN A 934 26.63 28.26 -38.54
C ASN A 934 27.90 28.44 -39.41
N ASP A 935 28.27 27.42 -40.20
CA ASP A 935 29.40 27.43 -41.16
C ASP A 935 30.77 27.76 -40.55
N ASN A 936 30.95 27.57 -39.24
CA ASN A 936 32.20 27.82 -38.54
C ASN A 936 32.95 26.51 -38.21
N LEU A 937 33.46 25.84 -39.25
CA LEU A 937 34.12 24.54 -39.13
C LEU A 937 35.42 24.61 -38.31
N ASP A 938 36.17 25.70 -38.37
CA ASP A 938 37.45 25.83 -37.68
C ASP A 938 37.28 25.85 -36.16
N GLU A 939 36.25 26.53 -35.66
CA GLU A 939 35.93 26.49 -34.23
C GLU A 939 35.37 25.12 -33.81
N ALA A 940 34.60 24.45 -34.68
CA ALA A 940 34.16 23.08 -34.44
C ALA A 940 35.35 22.12 -34.25
N LYS A 941 36.39 22.25 -35.10
CA LYS A 941 37.64 21.47 -34.98
C LYS A 941 38.34 21.74 -33.65
N LYS A 942 38.48 23.00 -33.25
CA LYS A 942 39.13 23.35 -31.96
C LYS A 942 38.40 22.71 -30.78
N ILE A 943 37.07 22.84 -30.72
CA ILE A 943 36.27 22.24 -29.66
C ILE A 943 36.43 20.71 -29.68
N PHE A 944 36.41 20.09 -30.86
CA PHE A 944 36.57 18.65 -31.01
C PHE A 944 37.95 18.15 -30.55
N ASP A 945 39.01 18.86 -30.92
CA ASP A 945 40.38 18.54 -30.51
C ASP A 945 40.59 18.78 -29.01
N ASP A 946 39.96 19.80 -28.43
CA ASP A 946 40.02 20.08 -26.99
C ASP A 946 39.32 19.00 -26.15
N ILE A 947 38.20 18.43 -26.63
CA ILE A 947 37.57 17.25 -26.00
C ILE A 947 38.54 16.07 -25.96
N ILE A 948 39.19 15.81 -27.11
CA ILE A 948 40.15 14.72 -27.25
C ILE A 948 41.36 14.91 -26.32
N LYS A 949 41.89 16.14 -26.23
CA LYS A 949 43.02 16.47 -25.34
C LYS A 949 42.68 16.30 -23.86
N ARG A 950 41.42 16.54 -23.47
CA ARG A 950 40.94 16.35 -22.09
C ARG A 950 40.70 14.88 -21.72
N GLY A 951 41.01 13.93 -22.62
CA GLY A 951 40.83 12.50 -22.38
C GLY A 951 39.38 12.03 -22.47
N MET A 952 38.47 12.89 -22.93
CA MET A 952 37.07 12.52 -23.15
C MET A 952 36.90 11.96 -24.56
N ASP A 953 36.14 10.88 -24.68
CA ASP A 953 35.76 10.33 -25.98
C ASP A 953 34.54 11.12 -26.51
N PRO A 954 34.64 11.77 -27.69
CA PRO A 954 33.50 12.43 -28.32
C PRO A 954 32.34 11.48 -28.66
N GLY A 955 32.60 10.16 -28.65
CA GLY A 955 31.66 9.09 -28.95
C GLY A 955 31.04 9.18 -30.34
N VAL A 956 30.13 8.26 -30.66
CA VAL A 956 29.55 8.13 -32.02
C VAL A 956 28.89 9.43 -32.49
N VAL A 957 28.13 10.11 -31.61
CA VAL A 957 27.41 11.34 -31.95
C VAL A 957 28.37 12.51 -32.25
N GLY A 958 29.45 12.68 -31.48
CA GLY A 958 30.44 13.74 -31.72
C GLY A 958 31.22 13.53 -33.02
N TYR A 959 31.66 12.29 -33.29
CA TYR A 959 32.30 11.94 -34.57
C TYR A 959 31.35 12.14 -35.76
N ASN A 960 30.09 11.71 -35.64
CA ASN A 960 29.08 11.91 -36.68
C ASN A 960 28.79 13.39 -36.95
N ALA A 961 28.76 14.23 -35.91
CA ALA A 961 28.64 15.68 -36.07
C ALA A 961 29.82 16.25 -36.87
N MET A 962 31.06 15.92 -36.51
CA MET A 962 32.24 16.38 -37.27
C MET A 962 32.27 15.87 -38.71
N ILE A 963 31.96 14.59 -38.94
CA ILE A 963 31.89 13.99 -40.29
C ILE A 963 30.86 14.74 -41.14
N LYS A 964 29.67 15.01 -40.59
CA LYS A 964 28.64 15.83 -41.24
C LYS A 964 29.16 17.24 -41.57
N GLY A 965 29.95 17.85 -40.68
CA GLY A 965 30.60 19.14 -40.92
C GLY A 965 31.58 19.11 -42.07
N PHE A 966 32.47 18.13 -42.10
CA PHE A 966 33.39 17.92 -43.21
C PHE A 966 32.65 17.69 -44.53
N CYS A 967 31.57 16.90 -44.53
CA CYS A 967 30.74 16.69 -45.71
C CYS A 967 30.08 18.00 -46.19
N LYS A 968 29.55 18.83 -45.28
CA LYS A 968 28.93 20.14 -45.60
C LYS A 968 29.95 21.12 -46.19
N SER A 969 31.15 21.18 -45.62
CA SER A 969 32.25 22.04 -46.11
C SER A 969 33.01 21.47 -47.31
N ARG A 970 32.48 20.42 -47.96
CA ARG A 970 33.06 19.75 -49.15
C ARG A 970 34.45 19.13 -48.92
N MET A 971 34.79 18.78 -47.67
CA MET A 971 36.07 18.19 -47.27
C MET A 971 35.96 16.66 -47.07
N MET A 972 35.64 15.90 -48.12
CA MET A 972 35.38 14.45 -47.98
C MET A 972 36.59 13.64 -47.50
N ARG A 973 37.81 14.07 -47.84
CA ARG A 973 39.03 13.41 -47.36
C ARG A 973 39.12 13.45 -45.83
N ASP A 974 38.84 14.60 -45.25
CA ASP A 974 38.84 14.77 -43.79
C ASP A 974 37.69 14.03 -43.12
N ALA A 975 36.54 13.92 -43.77
CA ALA A 975 35.43 13.06 -43.31
C ALA A 975 35.86 11.59 -43.18
N ILE A 976 36.57 11.05 -44.18
CA ILE A 976 37.10 9.68 -44.14
C ILE A 976 38.22 9.53 -43.10
N ILE A 977 39.11 10.52 -42.98
CA ILE A 977 40.13 10.52 -41.92
C ILE A 977 39.47 10.51 -40.53
N CYS A 978 38.40 11.28 -40.34
CA CYS A 978 37.64 11.33 -39.10
C CYS A 978 36.98 9.97 -38.79
N MET A 979 36.40 9.32 -39.80
CA MET A 979 35.86 7.95 -39.69
C MET A 979 36.95 6.92 -39.35
N ASN A 980 38.15 7.02 -39.94
CA ASN A 980 39.27 6.13 -39.59
C ASN A 980 39.78 6.39 -38.17
N LYS A 981 39.82 7.65 -37.72
CA LYS A 981 40.15 8.00 -36.32
C LYS A 981 39.15 7.40 -35.34
N MET A 982 37.87 7.37 -35.69
CA MET A 982 36.80 6.71 -34.91
C MET A 982 37.10 5.21 -34.77
N VAL A 983 37.40 4.51 -35.87
CA VAL A 983 37.74 3.08 -35.88
C VAL A 983 39.00 2.77 -35.06
N ASN A 984 40.05 3.60 -35.18
CA ASN A 984 41.31 3.42 -34.44
C ASN A 984 41.16 3.57 -32.93
N ARG A 985 40.06 4.16 -32.45
CA ARG A 985 39.72 4.29 -31.03
C ARG A 985 38.72 3.24 -30.54
N ASN A 986 38.51 2.17 -31.31
CA ASN A 986 37.51 1.12 -31.05
C ASN A 986 36.06 1.62 -31.02
N ILE A 987 35.78 2.76 -31.68
CA ILE A 987 34.42 3.25 -31.89
C ILE A 987 34.04 2.86 -33.32
N TYR A 988 32.98 2.06 -33.48
CA TYR A 988 32.62 1.55 -34.80
C TYR A 988 31.61 2.45 -35.49
N PRO A 989 31.85 2.84 -36.77
CA PRO A 989 30.90 3.59 -37.58
C PRO A 989 29.54 2.93 -37.58
N ASP A 990 28.51 3.69 -37.20
CA ASP A 990 27.14 3.21 -37.21
C ASP A 990 26.51 3.45 -38.58
N GLU A 991 25.28 2.96 -38.74
CA GLU A 991 24.50 3.15 -39.96
C GLU A 991 24.38 4.64 -40.34
N PHE A 992 24.27 5.52 -39.35
CA PHE A 992 24.19 6.97 -39.56
C PHE A 992 25.52 7.54 -40.09
N THR A 993 26.67 7.08 -39.59
CA THR A 993 28.00 7.46 -40.09
C THR A 993 28.11 7.16 -41.59
N TYR A 994 27.78 5.93 -42.00
CA TYR A 994 27.81 5.53 -43.40
C TYR A 994 26.83 6.33 -44.26
N SER A 995 25.59 6.47 -43.79
CA SER A 995 24.54 7.27 -44.48
C SER A 995 25.00 8.71 -44.72
N THR A 996 25.61 9.34 -43.71
CA THR A 996 26.07 10.74 -43.77
C THR A 996 27.19 10.93 -44.80
N ILE A 997 28.14 10.00 -44.85
CA ILE A 997 29.25 10.05 -45.83
C ILE A 997 28.73 9.77 -47.24
N ILE A 998 27.85 8.78 -47.42
CA ILE A 998 27.20 8.48 -48.70
C ILE A 998 26.44 9.71 -49.21
N ASP A 999 25.59 10.31 -48.37
CA ASP A 999 24.85 11.54 -48.68
C ASP A 999 25.80 12.71 -49.02
N GLY A 1000 26.92 12.83 -48.29
CA GLY A 1000 27.97 13.81 -48.55
C GLY A 1000 28.60 13.68 -49.95
N TYR A 1001 28.93 12.46 -50.36
CA TYR A 1001 29.44 12.17 -51.70
C TYR A 1001 28.38 12.47 -52.78
N ILE A 1002 27.13 12.08 -52.55
CA ILE A 1002 26.02 12.34 -53.47
C ILE A 1002 25.76 13.85 -53.65
N LYS A 1003 25.77 14.63 -52.57
CA LYS A 1003 25.63 16.10 -52.63
C LYS A 1003 26.76 16.79 -53.38
N GLN A 1004 27.93 16.14 -53.47
CA GLN A 1004 29.07 16.59 -54.27
C GLN A 1004 29.07 16.02 -55.69
N HIS A 1005 27.99 15.35 -56.09
CA HIS A 1005 27.83 14.69 -57.40
C HIS A 1005 28.81 13.53 -57.67
N ASP A 1006 29.42 12.95 -56.63
CA ASP A 1006 30.29 11.78 -56.75
C ASP A 1006 29.55 10.48 -56.36
N LEU A 1007 28.88 9.87 -57.33
CA LEU A 1007 28.17 8.60 -57.13
C LEU A 1007 29.11 7.42 -56.91
N TYR A 1008 30.31 7.45 -57.50
CA TYR A 1008 31.27 6.35 -57.38
C TYR A 1008 31.83 6.25 -55.96
N GLY A 1009 32.22 7.39 -55.37
CA GLY A 1009 32.63 7.47 -53.97
C GLY A 1009 31.54 6.95 -53.02
N ALA A 1010 30.28 7.34 -53.25
CA ALA A 1010 29.14 6.86 -52.48
C ALA A 1010 28.95 5.33 -52.56
N LEU A 1011 29.02 4.75 -53.76
CA LEU A 1011 28.92 3.29 -53.96
C LEU A 1011 30.07 2.51 -53.32
N LYS A 1012 31.29 3.08 -53.32
CA LYS A 1012 32.44 2.48 -52.63
C LYS A 1012 32.20 2.39 -51.13
N ILE A 1013 31.69 3.45 -50.51
CA ILE A 1013 31.35 3.47 -49.08
C ILE A 1013 30.17 2.54 -48.77
N PHE A 1014 29.16 2.47 -49.64
CA PHE A 1014 28.06 1.51 -49.53
C PHE A 1014 28.57 0.06 -49.57
N SER A 1015 29.48 -0.27 -50.48
CA SER A 1015 30.09 -1.61 -50.53
C SER A 1015 30.89 -1.94 -49.26
N HIS A 1016 31.54 -0.94 -48.65
CA HIS A 1016 32.24 -1.11 -47.38
C HIS A 1016 31.27 -1.37 -46.22
N MET A 1017 30.12 -0.69 -46.21
CA MET A 1017 29.04 -0.89 -45.25
C MET A 1017 28.49 -2.33 -45.31
N VAL A 1018 28.17 -2.81 -46.52
CA VAL A 1018 27.65 -4.17 -46.75
C VAL A 1018 28.67 -5.23 -46.33
N LYS A 1019 29.96 -5.05 -46.67
CA LYS A 1019 31.04 -5.98 -46.28
C LYS A 1019 31.24 -6.11 -44.77
N ARG A 1020 30.85 -5.10 -43.99
CA ARG A 1020 30.94 -5.13 -42.51
C ARG A 1020 29.66 -5.63 -41.83
N ASN A 1021 28.73 -6.23 -42.59
CA ASN A 1021 27.43 -6.69 -42.09
C ASN A 1021 26.59 -5.58 -41.42
N SER A 1022 26.81 -4.31 -41.79
CA SER A 1022 25.95 -3.20 -41.36
C SER A 1022 24.75 -3.14 -42.29
N THR A 1023 23.53 -3.26 -41.75
CA THR A 1023 22.28 -3.21 -42.51
C THR A 1023 22.02 -1.80 -43.02
N PRO A 1024 21.78 -1.57 -44.33
CA PRO A 1024 21.40 -0.25 -44.83
C PRO A 1024 19.94 0.12 -44.53
N ASN A 1025 19.70 1.30 -43.96
CA ASN A 1025 18.36 1.84 -43.73
C ASN A 1025 17.80 2.55 -44.95
N VAL A 1026 16.54 2.95 -44.79
CA VAL A 1026 15.80 3.84 -45.68
C VAL A 1026 16.59 5.10 -46.07
N VAL A 1027 17.36 5.71 -45.16
CA VAL A 1027 18.14 6.92 -45.45
C VAL A 1027 19.29 6.62 -46.41
N THR A 1028 20.04 5.55 -46.17
CA THR A 1028 21.13 5.08 -47.05
C THR A 1028 20.61 4.84 -48.47
N TYR A 1029 19.53 4.06 -48.58
CA TYR A 1029 18.92 3.77 -49.88
C TYR A 1029 18.35 5.02 -50.55
N THR A 1030 17.72 5.92 -49.80
CA THR A 1030 17.16 7.17 -50.34
C THR A 1030 18.26 8.10 -50.84
N SER A 1031 19.39 8.24 -50.13
CA SER A 1031 20.53 9.03 -50.59
C SER A 1031 21.16 8.45 -51.87
N LEU A 1032 21.27 7.12 -51.99
CA LEU A 1032 21.73 6.48 -53.22
C LEU A 1032 20.76 6.67 -54.38
N ILE A 1033 19.45 6.53 -54.15
CA ILE A 1033 18.40 6.80 -55.13
C ILE A 1033 18.48 8.27 -55.60
N ASP A 1034 18.63 9.23 -54.68
CA ASP A 1034 18.85 10.65 -55.02
C ASP A 1034 20.10 10.81 -55.88
N GLY A 1035 21.19 10.11 -55.53
CA GLY A 1035 22.42 10.05 -56.30
C GLY A 1035 22.23 9.57 -57.74
N PHE A 1036 21.49 8.49 -57.93
CA PHE A 1036 21.17 7.97 -59.27
C PHE A 1036 20.25 8.91 -60.04
N CYS A 1037 19.23 9.50 -59.38
CA CYS A 1037 18.33 10.48 -59.98
C CYS A 1037 19.04 11.78 -60.40
N ARG A 1038 19.98 12.29 -59.58
CA ARG A 1038 20.78 13.49 -59.91
C ARG A 1038 21.72 13.26 -61.09
N ASN A 1039 22.22 12.04 -61.26
CA ASN A 1039 23.06 11.64 -62.39
C ASN A 1039 22.25 11.16 -63.61
N ARG A 1040 20.92 11.36 -63.61
CA ARG A 1040 20.00 10.98 -64.69
C ARG A 1040 20.02 9.49 -65.06
N TYR A 1041 20.29 8.63 -64.08
CA TYR A 1041 20.36 7.18 -64.26
C TYR A 1041 19.18 6.47 -63.58
N ALA A 1042 17.99 6.64 -64.15
CA ALA A 1042 16.74 6.03 -63.67
C ALA A 1042 16.80 4.52 -63.41
N VAL A 1043 17.48 3.74 -64.27
CA VAL A 1043 17.53 2.27 -64.15
C VAL A 1043 18.23 1.86 -62.85
N GLY A 1044 19.29 2.58 -62.47
CA GLY A 1044 19.97 2.37 -61.19
C GLY A 1044 19.12 2.76 -60.00
N ALA A 1045 18.40 3.89 -60.09
CA ALA A 1045 17.46 4.32 -59.04
C ALA A 1045 16.37 3.26 -58.77
N GLU A 1046 15.80 2.67 -59.84
CA GLU A 1046 14.81 1.59 -59.72
C GLU A 1046 15.39 0.29 -59.17
N LYS A 1047 16.63 -0.05 -59.53
CA LYS A 1047 17.32 -1.22 -58.98
C LYS A 1047 17.51 -1.08 -57.47
N ILE A 1048 18.01 0.07 -57.02
CA ILE A 1048 18.22 0.35 -55.60
C ILE A 1048 16.88 0.40 -54.83
N PHE A 1049 15.82 0.94 -55.43
CA PHE A 1049 14.48 0.93 -54.82
C PHE A 1049 13.91 -0.49 -54.66
N ARG A 1050 14.14 -1.39 -55.61
CA ARG A 1050 13.76 -2.81 -55.48
C ARG A 1050 14.59 -3.52 -54.40
N GLU A 1051 15.89 -3.28 -54.37
CA GLU A 1051 16.80 -3.83 -53.36
C GLU A 1051 16.37 -3.38 -51.95
N MET A 1052 15.97 -2.12 -51.79
CA MET A 1052 15.42 -1.58 -50.56
C MET A 1052 14.18 -2.34 -50.07
N LYS A 1053 13.20 -2.61 -50.96
CA LYS A 1053 12.00 -3.41 -50.63
C LYS A 1053 12.34 -4.86 -50.28
N MET A 1054 13.27 -5.49 -51.02
CA MET A 1054 13.69 -6.87 -50.78
C MET A 1054 14.39 -7.04 -49.42
N ASN A 1055 15.15 -6.04 -48.98
CA ASN A 1055 15.84 -6.05 -47.69
C ASN A 1055 14.95 -5.60 -46.52
N GLY A 1056 13.63 -5.47 -46.72
CA GLY A 1056 12.68 -5.14 -45.65
C GLY A 1056 12.67 -3.66 -45.23
N ALA A 1057 13.38 -2.78 -45.94
CA ALA A 1057 13.35 -1.34 -45.68
C ALA A 1057 12.13 -0.70 -46.38
N MET A 1058 11.11 -0.31 -45.61
CA MET A 1058 9.89 0.28 -46.16
C MET A 1058 10.14 1.70 -46.69
N PRO A 1059 9.79 2.00 -47.97
CA PRO A 1059 9.90 3.35 -48.52
C PRO A 1059 9.06 4.37 -47.77
N ASN A 1060 9.64 5.54 -47.49
CA ASN A 1060 8.93 6.64 -46.84
C ASN A 1060 8.62 7.77 -47.82
N VAL A 1061 7.93 8.80 -47.33
CA VAL A 1061 7.54 10.00 -48.10
C VAL A 1061 8.74 10.64 -48.82
N VAL A 1062 9.92 10.67 -48.19
CA VAL A 1062 11.13 11.26 -48.79
C VAL A 1062 11.63 10.40 -49.94
N THR A 1063 11.68 9.07 -49.78
CA THR A 1063 12.08 8.13 -50.84
C THR A 1063 11.22 8.29 -52.09
N TYR A 1064 9.88 8.28 -51.93
CA TYR A 1064 8.96 8.49 -53.05
C TYR A 1064 9.11 9.89 -53.66
N THR A 1065 9.26 10.93 -52.84
CA THR A 1065 9.43 12.31 -53.33
C THR A 1065 10.70 12.47 -54.16
N VAL A 1066 11.81 11.84 -53.74
CA VAL A 1066 13.08 11.84 -54.50
C VAL A 1066 12.91 11.14 -55.84
N LEU A 1067 12.27 9.96 -55.86
CA LEU A 1067 11.99 9.25 -57.11
C LEU A 1067 11.10 10.09 -58.04
N ILE A 1068 9.94 10.54 -57.55
CA ILE A 1068 8.99 11.36 -58.31
C ILE A 1068 9.71 12.60 -58.87
N GLY A 1069 10.44 13.34 -58.03
CA GLY A 1069 11.20 14.52 -58.45
C GLY A 1069 12.29 14.20 -59.46
N GLY A 1070 13.00 13.07 -59.30
CA GLY A 1070 14.02 12.60 -60.24
C GLY A 1070 13.43 12.25 -61.61
N PHE A 1071 12.37 11.45 -61.64
CA PHE A 1071 11.67 11.07 -62.88
C PHE A 1071 10.98 12.26 -63.56
N CYS A 1072 10.42 13.20 -62.80
CA CYS A 1072 9.89 14.45 -63.34
C CYS A 1072 10.98 15.31 -64.00
N LYS A 1073 12.19 15.39 -63.41
CA LYS A 1073 13.33 16.11 -63.99
C LYS A 1073 13.90 15.43 -65.24
N GLU A 1074 13.81 14.10 -65.32
CA GLU A 1074 14.17 13.33 -66.52
C GLU A 1074 13.09 13.35 -67.62
N GLY A 1075 11.89 13.90 -67.36
CA GLY A 1075 10.78 13.92 -68.32
C GLY A 1075 9.97 12.62 -68.39
N LYS A 1076 10.26 11.63 -67.54
CA LYS A 1076 9.56 10.34 -67.47
C LYS A 1076 8.33 10.43 -66.55
N LEU A 1077 7.35 11.23 -66.96
CA LEU A 1077 6.15 11.53 -66.16
C LEU A 1077 5.34 10.28 -65.80
N ALA A 1078 5.30 9.29 -66.70
CA ALA A 1078 4.47 8.12 -66.50
C ALA A 1078 4.95 7.25 -65.33
N LYS A 1079 6.28 7.09 -65.20
CA LYS A 1079 6.90 6.47 -64.02
C LYS A 1079 6.74 7.31 -62.75
N ALA A 1080 6.83 8.65 -62.86
CA ALA A 1080 6.60 9.53 -61.72
C ALA A 1080 5.16 9.40 -61.16
N ALA A 1081 4.16 9.28 -62.03
CA ALA A 1081 2.77 9.03 -61.65
C ALA A 1081 2.59 7.65 -61.01
N SER A 1082 3.20 6.61 -61.56
CA SER A 1082 3.18 5.26 -60.96
C SER A 1082 3.76 5.24 -59.55
N PHE A 1083 4.88 5.93 -59.30
CA PHE A 1083 5.44 6.05 -57.95
C PHE A 1083 4.55 6.87 -57.00
N PHE A 1084 3.85 7.89 -57.52
CA PHE A 1084 2.88 8.65 -56.73
C PHE A 1084 1.68 7.79 -56.32
N GLU A 1085 1.10 7.00 -57.22
CA GLU A 1085 0.01 6.09 -56.85
C GLU A 1085 0.48 4.97 -55.91
N GLN A 1086 1.67 4.39 -56.11
CA GLN A 1086 2.27 3.46 -55.15
C GLN A 1086 2.45 4.10 -53.76
N MET A 1087 2.81 5.38 -53.71
CA MET A 1087 2.90 6.14 -52.46
C MET A 1087 1.53 6.24 -51.76
N LEU A 1088 0.45 6.52 -52.49
CA LEU A 1088 -0.91 6.59 -51.94
C LEU A 1088 -1.42 5.23 -51.48
N LEU A 1089 -1.20 4.17 -52.28
CA LEU A 1089 -1.56 2.79 -51.92
C LEU A 1089 -0.85 2.31 -50.64
N SER A 1090 0.41 2.74 -50.44
CA SER A 1090 1.16 2.47 -49.22
C SER A 1090 0.75 3.35 -48.03
N LYS A 1091 -0.32 4.16 -48.15
CA LYS A 1091 -0.82 5.12 -47.16
C LYS A 1091 0.23 6.14 -46.70
N CYS A 1092 1.16 6.50 -47.59
CA CYS A 1092 2.16 7.53 -47.32
C CYS A 1092 1.65 8.91 -47.75
N ASN A 1093 1.41 9.83 -46.81
CA ASN A 1093 0.91 11.18 -47.11
C ASN A 1093 1.94 11.99 -47.93
N PRO A 1094 1.57 12.50 -49.12
CA PRO A 1094 2.43 13.41 -49.87
C PRO A 1094 2.69 14.73 -49.14
N ASN A 1095 3.88 15.30 -49.36
CA ASN A 1095 4.27 16.57 -48.78
C ASN A 1095 4.31 17.68 -49.85
N ASP A 1096 4.53 18.92 -49.41
CA ASP A 1096 4.57 20.10 -50.28
C ASP A 1096 5.62 19.99 -51.39
N VAL A 1097 6.73 19.31 -51.12
CA VAL A 1097 7.82 19.11 -52.07
C VAL A 1097 7.40 18.08 -53.13
N THR A 1098 6.67 17.03 -52.75
CA THR A 1098 6.07 16.06 -53.68
C THR A 1098 5.13 16.76 -54.66
N PHE A 1099 4.21 17.59 -54.14
CA PHE A 1099 3.29 18.37 -54.97
C PHE A 1099 4.02 19.36 -55.85
N HIS A 1100 5.04 20.05 -55.33
CA HIS A 1100 5.86 20.95 -56.13
C HIS A 1100 6.55 20.23 -57.30
N TYR A 1101 7.14 19.05 -57.07
CA TYR A 1101 7.79 18.29 -58.14
C TYR A 1101 6.81 17.78 -59.19
N LEU A 1102 5.63 17.30 -58.79
CA LEU A 1102 4.59 16.86 -59.72
C LEU A 1102 4.05 18.03 -60.53
N VAL A 1103 3.57 19.11 -59.89
CA VAL A 1103 3.02 20.27 -60.61
C VAL A 1103 4.05 20.87 -61.57
N ASN A 1104 5.31 21.00 -61.15
CA ASN A 1104 6.39 21.53 -62.00
C ASN A 1104 6.80 20.55 -63.12
N GLY A 1105 6.78 19.24 -62.86
CA GLY A 1105 7.10 18.21 -63.84
C GLY A 1105 6.04 18.11 -64.94
N PHE A 1106 4.77 18.10 -64.55
CA PHE A 1106 3.63 18.02 -65.45
C PHE A 1106 3.42 19.33 -66.24
N SER A 1107 3.67 20.49 -65.63
CA SER A 1107 3.57 21.78 -66.34
C SER A 1107 4.70 21.99 -67.36
N LYS A 1108 5.95 21.64 -67.02
CA LYS A 1108 7.11 21.84 -67.92
C LYS A 1108 7.14 20.88 -69.11
N ASN A 1109 6.54 19.70 -68.99
CA ASN A 1109 6.54 18.67 -70.02
C ASN A 1109 5.19 18.56 -70.75
N ALA A 1110 4.30 19.55 -70.59
CA ALA A 1110 2.94 19.57 -71.16
C ALA A 1110 2.91 19.30 -72.69
N SER A 1111 3.97 19.65 -73.43
CA SER A 1111 4.06 19.47 -74.87
C SER A 1111 4.44 18.05 -75.33
N SER A 1112 5.08 17.23 -74.48
CA SER A 1112 5.54 15.88 -74.89
C SER A 1112 4.48 14.79 -74.69
N THR A 1113 3.47 15.04 -73.86
CA THR A 1113 2.44 14.05 -73.48
C THR A 1113 1.34 13.91 -74.53
N ILE A 1114 1.10 14.95 -75.34
CA ILE A 1114 0.07 14.92 -76.40
C ILE A 1114 0.47 14.00 -77.57
N LEU A 1115 1.76 13.65 -77.73
CA LEU A 1115 2.27 12.95 -78.92
C LEU A 1115 2.57 11.44 -78.77
N ASN A 1116 2.56 10.86 -77.56
CA ASN A 1116 2.95 9.44 -77.36
C ASN A 1116 1.82 8.56 -76.79
N ARG A 1117 0.59 8.69 -77.28
CA ARG A 1117 -0.52 7.79 -76.92
C ARG A 1117 -0.41 6.35 -77.47
N HIS A 1118 0.74 5.94 -78.04
CA HIS A 1118 0.76 4.71 -78.86
C HIS A 1118 1.71 3.58 -78.49
N ASN A 1119 2.60 3.61 -77.48
CA ASN A 1119 3.60 2.54 -77.38
C ASN A 1119 4.06 2.01 -76.00
N GLU A 1120 3.29 2.14 -74.91
CA GLU A 1120 3.63 1.39 -73.68
C GLU A 1120 2.40 0.69 -73.08
N SER A 1121 2.36 -0.63 -73.22
CA SER A 1121 1.32 -1.54 -72.71
C SER A 1121 1.22 -1.61 -71.18
N ASP A 1122 2.23 -1.12 -70.46
CA ASP A 1122 2.30 -1.15 -68.99
C ASP A 1122 1.62 0.07 -68.30
N MET A 1123 1.07 1.01 -69.08
CA MET A 1123 0.65 2.34 -68.60
C MET A 1123 -0.87 2.60 -68.66
N GLN A 1124 -1.69 1.63 -69.05
CA GLN A 1124 -3.15 1.74 -68.97
C GLN A 1124 -3.60 1.63 -67.50
N GLY A 1125 -4.33 2.63 -66.98
CA GLY A 1125 -4.94 2.59 -65.65
C GLY A 1125 -4.38 3.53 -64.58
N LEU A 1126 -3.40 4.41 -64.89
CA LEU A 1126 -2.93 5.44 -63.97
C LEU A 1126 -3.84 6.68 -64.02
N MET A 1127 -4.69 6.83 -63.00
CA MET A 1127 -5.72 7.88 -62.90
C MET A 1127 -5.12 9.29 -62.99
N LEU A 1128 -3.96 9.53 -62.37
CA LEU A 1128 -3.31 10.86 -62.38
C LEU A 1128 -2.99 11.34 -63.81
N LEU A 1129 -2.45 10.45 -64.65
CA LEU A 1129 -2.06 10.78 -66.03
C LEU A 1129 -3.28 10.92 -66.93
N GLU A 1130 -4.28 10.07 -66.75
CA GLU A 1130 -5.49 10.10 -67.57
C GLU A 1130 -6.29 11.38 -67.32
N VAL A 1131 -6.57 11.73 -66.06
CA VAL A 1131 -7.30 12.95 -65.72
C VAL A 1131 -6.56 14.19 -66.21
N PHE A 1132 -5.23 14.25 -65.99
CA PHE A 1132 -4.41 15.35 -66.51
C PHE A 1132 -4.48 15.44 -68.04
N GLY A 1133 -4.35 14.32 -68.75
CA GLY A 1133 -4.42 14.27 -70.21
C GLY A 1133 -5.78 14.70 -70.78
N TRP A 1134 -6.88 14.34 -70.11
CA TRP A 1134 -8.24 14.77 -70.49
C TRP A 1134 -8.46 16.27 -70.25
N MET A 1135 -7.98 16.81 -69.13
CA MET A 1135 -8.03 18.25 -68.85
C MET A 1135 -7.21 19.05 -69.85
N MET A 1136 -6.03 18.56 -70.23
CA MET A 1136 -5.21 19.20 -71.27
C MET A 1136 -5.90 19.17 -72.64
N SER A 1137 -6.59 18.08 -73.01
CA SER A 1137 -7.36 18.03 -74.26
C SER A 1137 -8.60 18.93 -74.27
N ASP A 1138 -9.17 19.21 -73.09
CA ASP A 1138 -10.26 20.15 -72.90
C ASP A 1138 -9.80 21.62 -72.87
N GLY A 1139 -8.49 21.89 -73.02
CA GLY A 1139 -7.94 23.25 -73.13
C GLY A 1139 -7.63 23.95 -71.81
N TRP A 1140 -7.55 23.21 -70.70
CA TRP A 1140 -7.24 23.78 -69.38
C TRP A 1140 -5.78 24.23 -69.27
N ASP A 1141 -5.52 25.23 -68.42
CA ASP A 1141 -4.16 25.64 -68.05
C ASP A 1141 -3.38 24.46 -67.44
N PRO A 1142 -2.12 24.18 -67.86
CA PRO A 1142 -1.35 23.04 -67.39
C PRO A 1142 -1.13 22.98 -65.88
N ILE A 1143 -1.04 24.13 -65.20
CA ILE A 1143 -0.80 24.18 -63.75
C ILE A 1143 -2.11 23.82 -63.03
N SER A 1144 -3.23 24.36 -63.49
CA SER A 1144 -4.57 24.09 -62.96
C SER A 1144 -4.99 22.64 -63.20
N ALA A 1145 -4.73 22.11 -64.40
CA ALA A 1145 -4.91 20.70 -64.74
C ALA A 1145 -4.09 19.78 -63.83
N ALA A 1146 -2.83 20.14 -63.53
CA ALA A 1146 -1.98 19.37 -62.62
C ALA A 1146 -2.50 19.38 -61.18
N TYR A 1147 -2.92 20.55 -60.65
CA TYR A 1147 -3.50 20.62 -59.31
C TYR A 1147 -4.78 19.79 -59.20
N ASN A 1148 -5.69 19.91 -60.16
CA ASN A 1148 -6.96 19.19 -60.15
C ASN A 1148 -6.78 17.67 -60.28
N ALA A 1149 -5.89 17.21 -61.16
CA ALA A 1149 -5.58 15.78 -61.28
C ALA A 1149 -5.02 15.22 -59.96
N ILE A 1150 -4.10 15.95 -59.30
CA ILE A 1150 -3.53 15.55 -58.00
C ILE A 1150 -4.60 15.54 -56.90
N ILE A 1151 -5.45 16.57 -56.82
CA ILE A 1151 -6.52 16.67 -55.82
C ILE A 1151 -7.52 15.51 -55.99
N GLY A 1152 -7.89 15.18 -57.24
CA GLY A 1152 -8.72 14.03 -57.57
C GLY A 1152 -8.11 12.71 -57.08
N CYS A 1153 -6.82 12.45 -57.35
CA CYS A 1153 -6.12 11.25 -56.86
C CYS A 1153 -6.17 11.14 -55.32
N LEU A 1154 -5.88 12.23 -54.61
CA LEU A 1154 -5.84 12.25 -53.15
C LEU A 1154 -7.20 11.91 -52.55
N CYS A 1155 -8.27 12.44 -53.14
CA CYS A 1155 -9.64 12.22 -52.66
C CYS A 1155 -10.07 10.77 -52.84
N LEU A 1156 -9.77 10.13 -53.99
CA LEU A 1156 -10.09 8.71 -54.23
C LEU A 1156 -9.38 7.76 -53.27
N HIS A 1157 -8.13 8.04 -52.90
CA HIS A 1157 -7.39 7.23 -51.91
C HIS A 1157 -7.73 7.57 -50.45
N GLY A 1158 -8.80 8.34 -50.19
CA GLY A 1158 -9.30 8.64 -48.84
C GLY A 1158 -8.48 9.66 -48.06
N MET A 1159 -7.67 10.49 -48.73
CA MET A 1159 -6.74 11.45 -48.12
C MET A 1159 -7.28 12.89 -48.16
N LEU A 1160 -8.52 13.07 -47.71
CA LEU A 1160 -9.28 14.34 -47.82
C LEU A 1160 -8.57 15.54 -47.18
N THR A 1161 -7.92 15.38 -46.03
CA THR A 1161 -7.24 16.48 -45.33
C THR A 1161 -6.08 17.05 -46.14
N ALA A 1162 -5.31 16.19 -46.81
CA ALA A 1162 -4.23 16.61 -47.70
C ALA A 1162 -4.76 17.31 -48.96
N ALA A 1163 -5.89 16.83 -49.49
CA ALA A 1163 -6.56 17.46 -50.63
C ALA A 1163 -7.07 18.87 -50.30
N LEU A 1164 -7.70 19.07 -49.13
CA LEU A 1164 -8.16 20.39 -48.68
C LEU A 1164 -6.98 21.37 -48.47
N GLN A 1165 -5.89 20.91 -47.87
CA GLN A 1165 -4.67 21.73 -47.70
C GLN A 1165 -4.05 22.13 -49.05
N LEU A 1166 -4.07 21.23 -50.04
CA LEU A 1166 -3.56 21.51 -51.38
C LEU A 1166 -4.46 22.52 -52.12
N SER A 1167 -5.78 22.42 -51.98
CA SER A 1167 -6.75 23.37 -52.53
C SER A 1167 -6.57 24.79 -51.95
N GLU A 1168 -6.34 24.91 -50.63
CA GLU A 1168 -6.05 26.19 -50.00
C GLU A 1168 -4.73 26.80 -50.53
N LYS A 1169 -3.72 25.96 -50.80
CA LYS A 1169 -2.44 26.39 -51.38
C LYS A 1169 -2.55 26.78 -52.84
N MET A 1170 -3.37 26.09 -53.63
CA MET A 1170 -3.71 26.47 -55.00
C MET A 1170 -4.27 27.91 -55.00
N SER A 1171 -5.23 28.18 -54.11
CA SER A 1171 -5.83 29.51 -53.90
C SER A 1171 -4.79 30.57 -53.51
N LYS A 1172 -3.91 30.28 -52.54
CA LYS A 1172 -2.85 31.20 -52.09
C LYS A 1172 -1.80 31.51 -53.18
N LYS A 1173 -1.64 30.63 -54.17
CA LYS A 1173 -0.72 30.83 -55.31
C LYS A 1173 -1.37 31.57 -56.50
N GLY A 1174 -2.61 32.05 -56.35
CA GLY A 1174 -3.31 32.82 -57.37
C GLY A 1174 -4.16 32.00 -58.34
N PHE A 1175 -4.35 30.70 -58.09
CA PHE A 1175 -5.24 29.84 -58.88
C PHE A 1175 -6.47 29.50 -58.03
N PRO A 1176 -7.64 30.11 -58.27
CA PRO A 1176 -8.82 29.84 -57.46
C PRO A 1176 -9.32 28.40 -57.67
N PRO A 1177 -9.92 27.75 -56.66
CA PRO A 1177 -10.54 26.44 -56.81
C PRO A 1177 -11.65 26.53 -57.86
N ASP A 1178 -11.62 25.65 -58.84
CA ASP A 1178 -12.61 25.60 -59.92
C ASP A 1178 -13.66 24.50 -59.67
N SER A 1179 -14.58 24.37 -60.62
CA SER A 1179 -15.65 23.37 -60.58
C SER A 1179 -15.14 21.92 -60.52
N VAL A 1180 -13.95 21.63 -61.06
CA VAL A 1180 -13.29 20.32 -61.01
C VAL A 1180 -12.66 20.08 -59.65
N THR A 1181 -12.03 21.11 -59.05
CA THR A 1181 -11.54 21.07 -57.66
C THR A 1181 -12.68 20.77 -56.69
N PHE A 1182 -13.82 21.48 -56.84
CA PHE A 1182 -15.00 21.29 -56.01
C PHE A 1182 -15.54 19.86 -56.08
N THR A 1183 -15.71 19.34 -57.29
CA THR A 1183 -16.19 17.97 -57.54
C THR A 1183 -15.29 16.92 -56.89
N SER A 1184 -13.97 17.12 -57.00
CA SER A 1184 -12.96 16.24 -56.41
C SER A 1184 -12.98 16.25 -54.88
N LEU A 1185 -13.17 17.41 -54.26
CA LEU A 1185 -13.24 17.50 -52.79
C LEU A 1185 -14.55 16.92 -52.24
N LEU A 1186 -15.66 17.15 -52.93
CA LEU A 1186 -16.96 16.62 -52.53
C LEU A 1186 -16.97 15.08 -52.57
N SER A 1187 -16.35 14.46 -53.59
CA SER A 1187 -16.18 13.01 -53.64
C SER A 1187 -15.37 12.48 -52.47
N GLY A 1188 -14.27 13.15 -52.11
CA GLY A 1188 -13.46 12.82 -50.94
C GLY A 1188 -14.23 12.93 -49.61
N ILE A 1189 -15.08 13.95 -49.43
CA ILE A 1189 -15.92 14.13 -48.24
C ILE A 1189 -16.95 13.01 -48.10
N CYS A 1190 -17.53 12.57 -49.22
CA CYS A 1190 -18.46 11.45 -49.25
C CYS A 1190 -17.77 10.14 -48.86
N LEU A 1191 -16.56 9.88 -49.37
CA LEU A 1191 -15.78 8.67 -49.05
C LEU A 1191 -15.41 8.55 -47.57
N VAL A 1192 -15.21 9.66 -46.87
CA VAL A 1192 -14.87 9.70 -45.43
C VAL A 1192 -16.13 9.60 -44.53
N GLY A 1193 -17.33 9.54 -45.11
CA GLY A 1193 -18.59 9.41 -44.35
C GLY A 1193 -19.08 10.69 -43.67
N LYS A 1194 -18.53 11.85 -44.04
CA LYS A 1194 -18.87 13.18 -43.47
C LYS A 1194 -19.84 13.98 -44.35
N SER A 1195 -20.82 13.32 -44.95
CA SER A 1195 -21.74 13.91 -45.92
C SER A 1195 -22.62 15.05 -45.38
N LYS A 1196 -22.73 15.24 -44.05
CA LYS A 1196 -23.50 16.35 -43.45
C LYS A 1196 -22.68 17.63 -43.22
N GLU A 1197 -21.35 17.54 -43.25
CA GLU A 1197 -20.45 18.66 -42.92
C GLU A 1197 -19.93 19.40 -44.17
N TRP A 1198 -20.25 18.95 -45.39
CA TRP A 1198 -19.64 19.47 -46.63
C TRP A 1198 -19.86 20.99 -46.84
N LYS A 1199 -21.06 21.52 -46.54
CA LYS A 1199 -21.38 22.95 -46.65
C LYS A 1199 -20.51 23.83 -45.74
N SER A 1200 -19.97 23.26 -44.65
CA SER A 1200 -19.08 23.98 -43.73
C SER A 1200 -17.60 23.89 -44.13
N ILE A 1201 -17.25 22.97 -45.04
CA ILE A 1201 -15.86 22.64 -45.40
C ILE A 1201 -15.46 23.23 -46.75
N VAL A 1202 -16.40 23.31 -47.72
CA VAL A 1202 -16.13 23.83 -49.07
C VAL A 1202 -17.19 24.88 -49.42
N SER A 1203 -16.77 26.15 -49.54
CA SER A 1203 -17.63 27.26 -49.99
C SER A 1203 -17.46 27.45 -51.50
N CYS A 1204 -18.48 27.13 -52.30
CA CYS A 1204 -18.45 27.38 -53.74
C CYS A 1204 -19.84 27.78 -54.24
N THR A 1205 -19.91 28.83 -55.06
CA THR A 1205 -21.09 29.27 -55.79
C THR A 1205 -20.83 28.99 -57.27
N LEU A 1206 -21.37 27.89 -57.79
CA LEU A 1206 -21.18 27.47 -59.18
C LEU A 1206 -22.24 28.11 -60.09
N ASP A 1207 -21.83 28.62 -61.25
CA ASP A 1207 -22.77 28.98 -62.33
C ASP A 1207 -23.19 27.75 -63.17
N GLU A 1208 -24.11 27.93 -64.13
CA GLU A 1208 -24.65 26.83 -64.94
C GLU A 1208 -23.60 26.17 -65.85
N LEU A 1209 -22.59 26.92 -66.28
CA LEU A 1209 -21.48 26.41 -67.10
C LEU A 1209 -20.51 25.59 -66.24
N GLU A 1210 -20.17 26.12 -65.07
CA GLU A 1210 -19.32 25.48 -64.07
C GLU A 1210 -19.94 24.19 -63.53
N LEU A 1211 -21.27 24.15 -63.35
CA LEU A 1211 -22.00 22.96 -62.94
C LEU A 1211 -21.91 21.84 -64.00
N ASN A 1212 -22.00 22.17 -65.29
CA ASN A 1212 -21.86 21.20 -66.37
C ASN A 1212 -20.44 20.62 -66.45
N ILE A 1213 -19.41 21.44 -66.20
CA ILE A 1213 -18.02 21.00 -66.10
C ILE A 1213 -17.84 20.05 -64.89
N ALA A 1214 -18.39 20.42 -63.73
CA ALA A 1214 -18.38 19.57 -62.54
C ALA A 1214 -19.01 18.19 -62.80
N ILE A 1215 -20.16 18.14 -63.46
CA ILE A 1215 -20.84 16.88 -63.83
C ILE A 1215 -19.98 16.04 -64.77
N LYS A 1216 -19.33 16.65 -65.77
CA LYS A 1216 -18.46 15.94 -66.73
C LYS A 1216 -17.31 15.23 -66.03
N TYR A 1217 -16.60 15.92 -65.13
CA TYR A 1217 -15.46 15.35 -64.40
C TYR A 1217 -15.89 14.41 -63.26
N SER A 1218 -17.07 14.63 -62.66
CA SER A 1218 -17.66 13.69 -61.69
C SER A 1218 -17.81 12.28 -62.26
N LYS A 1219 -18.36 12.18 -63.48
CA LYS A 1219 -18.49 10.88 -64.20
C LYS A 1219 -17.15 10.23 -64.52
N LEU A 1220 -16.10 11.03 -64.73
CA LEU A 1220 -14.75 10.52 -64.97
C LEU A 1220 -14.19 9.89 -63.69
N PHE A 1221 -14.36 10.54 -62.54
CA PHE A 1221 -13.94 10.00 -61.24
C PHE A 1221 -14.74 8.76 -60.82
N GLU A 1222 -16.03 8.66 -61.19
CA GLU A 1222 -16.88 7.48 -60.93
C GLU A 1222 -16.33 6.19 -61.53
N ARG A 1223 -15.60 6.24 -62.66
CA ARG A 1223 -14.99 5.05 -63.29
C ARG A 1223 -13.94 4.36 -62.41
N TYR A 1224 -13.43 5.07 -61.40
CA TYR A 1224 -12.37 4.61 -60.51
C TYR A 1224 -12.87 4.25 -59.11
N LEU A 1225 -14.19 4.26 -58.88
CA LEU A 1225 -14.83 3.86 -57.62
C LEU A 1225 -15.41 2.43 -57.76
N ASN A 1226 -15.21 1.58 -56.74
CA ASN A 1226 -15.74 0.21 -56.74
C ASN A 1226 -17.29 0.19 -56.67
N ASP A 1227 -17.92 -0.76 -57.38
CA ASP A 1227 -19.39 -0.91 -57.46
C ASP A 1227 -20.07 -1.05 -56.08
N GLU A 1228 -19.41 -1.63 -55.08
CA GLU A 1228 -19.95 -1.73 -53.70
C GLU A 1228 -20.13 -0.35 -53.01
N PHE A 1229 -19.33 0.66 -53.37
CA PHE A 1229 -19.40 2.00 -52.77
C PHE A 1229 -20.52 2.86 -53.37
N LEU A 1230 -20.84 2.67 -54.65
CA LEU A 1230 -21.96 3.33 -55.33
C LEU A 1230 -23.31 2.94 -54.71
N VAL A 1231 -23.40 1.77 -54.08
CA VAL A 1231 -24.60 1.27 -53.39
C VAL A 1231 -24.72 1.84 -51.96
N ALA A 1232 -23.60 2.08 -51.27
CA ALA A 1232 -23.60 2.48 -49.85
C ALA A 1232 -23.81 3.99 -49.61
N TYR A 1233 -23.46 4.86 -50.58
CA TYR A 1233 -23.55 6.32 -50.43
C TYR A 1233 -24.27 6.97 -51.62
N PRO A 1234 -25.60 7.16 -51.55
CA PRO A 1234 -26.41 7.69 -52.65
C PRO A 1234 -26.06 9.13 -53.06
N THR A 1235 -25.28 9.86 -52.25
CA THR A 1235 -24.93 11.27 -52.44
C THR A 1235 -24.13 11.54 -53.71
N PHE A 1236 -23.41 10.55 -54.25
CA PHE A 1236 -22.74 10.68 -55.55
C PHE A 1236 -23.75 10.78 -56.71
N GLY A 1237 -24.89 10.09 -56.60
CA GLY A 1237 -25.97 10.16 -57.58
C GLY A 1237 -26.75 11.49 -57.58
N TRP A 1238 -26.43 12.45 -56.71
CA TRP A 1238 -27.14 13.73 -56.62
C TRP A 1238 -26.64 14.74 -57.66
N ILE A 1239 -25.37 14.66 -58.07
CA ILE A 1239 -24.82 15.52 -59.12
C ILE A 1239 -25.14 14.96 -60.52
N SER A 1240 -25.12 13.64 -60.70
CA SER A 1240 -25.36 13.02 -62.02
C SER A 1240 -26.84 13.01 -62.45
N ARG A 1241 -27.80 13.24 -61.52
CA ARG A 1241 -29.25 13.20 -61.78
C ARG A 1241 -29.94 14.56 -61.97
N GLY A 1242 -29.21 15.66 -62.08
CA GLY A 1242 -29.74 16.94 -62.57
C GLY A 1242 -30.99 17.46 -61.86
N PHE A 1243 -30.91 17.71 -60.54
CA PHE A 1243 -31.97 18.42 -59.81
C PHE A 1243 -31.53 19.84 -59.42
N THR A 1244 -32.43 20.77 -59.69
CA THR A 1244 -32.37 22.22 -59.44
C THR A 1244 -32.06 22.56 -57.99
N LEU A 1245 -30.98 23.32 -57.78
CA LEU A 1245 -30.68 24.03 -56.54
C LEU A 1245 -31.79 25.05 -56.23
N SER A 1246 -32.65 24.74 -55.27
CA SER A 1246 -33.31 25.76 -54.46
C SER A 1246 -32.86 25.57 -53.00
N SER A 1247 -32.11 26.54 -52.50
CA SER A 1247 -31.52 26.73 -51.15
C SER A 1247 -30.07 26.26 -50.93
#